data_AF-A0A5C6DTD4-F1
#
_entry.id   AF-A0A5C6DTD4-F1
#
_cell.length_a   1.000
_cell.length_b   1.000
_cell.length_c   1.000
_cell.angle_alpha   90.00
_cell.angle_beta   90.00
_cell.angle_gamma   90.00
#
_symmetry.space_group_name_H-M   'P 1'
#
loop_
_entity.id
_entity.type
_entity.pdbx_description
1 polymer ?
#
loop_
_entity_poly.entity_id
_entity_poly.type
_entity_poly.pdbx_seq_one_letter_code
_entity_poly.pdbx_strand_id
1 'polypeptide(L)'
;MNTRSKPRVISDLEPLVGSMFNRIRCSIDRQNRTQLPMTILLIFAIACFAISGISLGQDMPKTAHETKLLLEPNDALIQVQHLHSENSPVIVAQGELDQLIDRNGGGACPLSAALIAAQGIRIMADLPVDPYPHRSALRMFQSKPELKEGRIDNERFVELLAYVCSDLDEKPFAISTVSAPNSPHVTTGQRWSPADGPDLSTKRGELKILAYTVTQADGTVRGRHFVLLKEISDGKLSFLNPGSPLGNRTFIIEYRGESFSSKAQVFFHSPAGVDKSNQTYELNTVFTIRLISPNGDSHGNVGASIESVKSEMEKLAERLQSTGEFSSPNAWRREGATFGLPGLDLPREVGGGGWSASKTLEIFRHAGRHNLNLRDVIGGAHGRPLVKSDSALVRKVLNDLVAGSAYVAVAITEPEAGTDMKQMQSKAVRYGDGFKLTGRKLWNARLREATHVVLYTLAAHGETGSRSAFLLPIDHPGLRIVDRYAHGLTGNSFGGLEFDDMFVSKDHILGEDGDGGKIFTEHFQYWRLMQAAAAIGCGEAALDQMAERIATRDAFGGPIGRFTHLQQPIGEYLTKLRMAMALAREAADLIDQGDYKAASPLVDGLKAEGVEIALAACDAAMRSHGAMGYSREVDLGDRVRDLMGLRIADGTTDVMRMTVVRERYGYEFWKMAVRSYRDDADELDQQPLRGNLMPVKGGTTRD
;
A
#
# COMPACT_ATOMS: atom_id res chain seq x y z
N MET A 1 21.04 66.44 15.23
CA MET A 1 21.91 66.25 14.05
C MET A 1 21.37 65.04 13.29
N ASN A 2 20.42 65.29 12.39
CA ASN A 2 20.57 65.37 10.92
C ASN A 2 20.53 63.96 10.27
N THR A 3 19.35 63.46 9.84
CA THR A 3 18.59 63.73 8.58
C THR A 3 19.14 62.90 7.41
N ARG A 4 18.39 62.00 6.75
CA ARG A 4 17.41 62.17 5.63
C ARG A 4 17.19 60.75 5.05
N SER A 5 16.14 60.32 4.35
CA SER A 5 14.80 60.80 3.99
C SER A 5 14.11 59.66 3.20
N LYS A 6 12.78 59.55 3.33
CA LYS A 6 11.86 58.66 2.57
C LYS A 6 11.86 58.93 1.05
N PRO A 7 11.10 58.12 0.29
CA PRO A 7 9.88 58.68 -0.32
C PRO A 7 8.60 57.86 -0.10
N ARG A 8 7.48 58.56 0.19
CA ARG A 8 6.10 58.21 -0.22
C ARG A 8 5.94 58.71 -1.67
N VAL A 9 5.09 58.20 -2.56
CA VAL A 9 3.61 58.22 -2.69
C VAL A 9 3.37 57.28 -3.92
N ILE A 10 2.36 56.42 -4.04
CA ILE A 10 1.02 56.68 -4.59
C ILE A 10 0.18 55.41 -4.40
N SER A 11 -0.86 55.54 -3.58
CA SER A 11 -2.14 54.83 -3.69
C SER A 11 -2.87 55.33 -4.92
N ASP A 12 -3.36 54.43 -5.77
CA ASP A 12 -4.52 54.56 -6.69
C ASP A 12 -4.29 53.64 -7.88
N LEU A 13 -4.98 52.49 -7.94
CA LEU A 13 -5.39 51.77 -9.17
C LEU A 13 -6.16 50.48 -8.87
N GLU A 14 -7.04 50.49 -7.87
CA GLU A 14 -7.95 49.38 -7.58
C GLU A 14 -9.42 49.51 -8.08
N PRO A 15 -9.78 50.43 -8.99
CA PRO A 15 -11.06 50.28 -9.69
C PRO A 15 -10.95 50.53 -11.20
N LEU A 16 -10.47 49.54 -11.97
CA LEU A 16 -10.59 49.60 -13.45
C LEU A 16 -10.74 48.25 -14.16
N VAL A 17 -10.85 47.13 -13.43
CA VAL A 17 -11.16 45.81 -14.02
C VAL A 17 -12.62 45.38 -13.75
N GLY A 18 -13.31 46.05 -12.82
CA GLY A 18 -14.70 45.73 -12.44
C GLY A 18 -15.82 46.37 -13.30
N SER A 19 -15.53 47.37 -14.15
CA SER A 19 -16.59 48.07 -14.91
C SER A 19 -16.75 47.61 -16.36
N MET A 20 -15.85 46.75 -16.87
CA MET A 20 -15.88 46.27 -18.25
C MET A 20 -16.69 44.97 -18.42
N PHE A 21 -16.86 44.17 -17.35
CA PHE A 21 -17.63 42.93 -17.37
C PHE A 21 -19.15 43.10 -17.17
N ASN A 22 -19.59 44.23 -16.62
CA ASN A 22 -21.02 44.50 -16.39
C ASN A 22 -21.74 45.21 -17.56
N ARG A 23 -21.05 45.54 -18.66
CA ARG A 23 -21.67 46.14 -19.87
C ARG A 23 -21.88 45.17 -21.03
N ILE A 24 -21.50 43.90 -20.89
CA ILE A 24 -21.66 42.88 -21.94
C ILE A 24 -22.86 41.94 -21.67
N ARG A 25 -23.57 42.11 -20.54
CA ARG A 25 -24.69 41.23 -20.15
C ARG A 25 -26.10 41.81 -20.34
N CYS A 26 -26.24 42.88 -21.11
CA CYS A 26 -27.55 43.44 -21.44
C CYS A 26 -27.54 43.97 -22.87
N SER A 27 -27.89 43.11 -23.85
CA SER A 27 -28.38 43.44 -25.21
C SER A 27 -28.02 42.33 -26.20
N ILE A 28 -28.52 41.12 -26.01
CA ILE A 28 -28.75 40.19 -27.13
C ILE A 28 -30.09 39.49 -26.87
N ASP A 29 -31.17 40.21 -27.17
CA ASP A 29 -32.42 39.61 -27.59
C ASP A 29 -32.72 40.16 -29.00
N ARG A 30 -33.25 39.29 -29.85
CA ARG A 30 -33.77 39.50 -31.22
C ARG A 30 -32.80 39.53 -32.43
N GLN A 31 -33.10 38.57 -33.31
CA GLN A 31 -33.13 38.60 -34.78
C GLN A 31 -31.83 38.38 -35.59
N ASN A 32 -31.75 37.14 -36.11
CA ASN A 32 -31.56 36.73 -37.50
C ASN A 32 -30.57 37.47 -38.44
N ARG A 33 -29.67 36.62 -38.95
CA ARG A 33 -29.13 36.48 -40.32
C ARG A 33 -28.10 37.48 -40.86
N THR A 34 -26.98 36.84 -41.24
CA THR A 34 -26.14 37.03 -42.44
C THR A 34 -25.04 38.09 -42.45
N GLN A 35 -23.83 37.59 -42.81
CA GLN A 35 -22.59 38.27 -43.24
C GLN A 35 -21.64 38.80 -42.14
N LEU A 36 -20.54 38.07 -41.93
CA LEU A 36 -19.31 38.57 -41.30
C LEU A 36 -18.21 38.66 -42.36
N PRO A 37 -17.49 39.79 -42.51
CA PRO A 37 -16.29 39.84 -43.33
C PRO A 37 -15.02 39.57 -42.53
N MET A 38 -14.06 39.04 -43.28
CA MET A 38 -12.70 38.62 -42.95
C MET A 38 -11.84 39.82 -42.47
N THR A 39 -11.98 40.25 -41.22
CA THR A 39 -11.11 41.35 -40.69
C THR A 39 -10.72 41.20 -39.21
N ILE A 40 -11.29 40.23 -38.49
CA ILE A 40 -10.97 39.98 -37.08
C ILE A 40 -9.80 38.98 -36.90
N LEU A 41 -9.40 38.26 -37.95
CA LEU A 41 -8.32 37.26 -37.86
C LEU A 41 -6.89 37.84 -37.98
N LEU A 42 -6.72 39.12 -38.31
CA LEU A 42 -5.39 39.69 -38.61
C LEU A 42 -4.74 40.47 -37.44
N ILE A 43 -5.49 40.80 -36.38
CA ILE A 43 -4.98 41.61 -35.26
C ILE A 43 -4.35 40.73 -34.15
N PHE A 44 -4.66 39.44 -34.10
CA PHE A 44 -4.06 38.52 -33.12
C PHE A 44 -2.66 38.00 -33.50
N ALA A 45 -2.18 38.22 -34.73
CA ALA A 45 -0.93 37.65 -35.23
C ALA A 45 0.31 38.55 -35.08
N ILE A 46 0.17 39.82 -34.66
CA ILE A 46 1.28 40.80 -34.65
C ILE A 46 1.87 41.05 -33.25
N ALA A 47 1.26 40.52 -32.18
CA ALA A 47 1.78 40.70 -30.82
C ALA A 47 2.82 39.64 -30.38
N CYS A 48 3.18 38.67 -31.24
CA CYS A 48 4.04 37.53 -30.87
C CYS A 48 5.49 37.57 -31.38
N PHE A 49 5.99 38.65 -31.98
CA PHE A 49 7.31 38.62 -32.65
C PHE A 49 8.29 39.78 -32.39
N ALA A 50 8.17 40.50 -31.28
CA ALA A 50 9.18 41.48 -30.88
C ALA A 50 9.51 41.36 -29.40
N ILE A 51 10.59 40.63 -29.10
CA ILE A 51 11.72 41.00 -28.22
C ILE A 51 12.44 39.69 -27.87
N SER A 52 13.40 39.33 -28.72
CA SER A 52 14.47 38.40 -28.43
C SER A 52 15.79 39.13 -28.64
N GLY A 53 16.59 39.28 -27.58
CA GLY A 53 18.02 39.55 -27.66
C GLY A 53 18.51 40.77 -26.88
N ILE A 54 19.04 40.53 -25.67
CA ILE A 54 20.40 40.88 -25.21
C ILE A 54 20.69 40.03 -23.95
N SER A 55 21.78 39.29 -23.99
CA SER A 55 22.31 38.40 -22.94
C SER A 55 23.11 39.19 -21.90
N LEU A 56 22.97 38.85 -20.62
CA LEU A 56 24.05 38.68 -19.62
C LEU A 56 23.45 38.54 -18.20
N GLY A 57 23.81 37.48 -17.49
CA GLY A 57 23.60 37.36 -16.04
C GLY A 57 22.80 36.12 -15.65
N GLN A 58 23.49 35.17 -15.03
CA GLN A 58 22.97 33.89 -14.54
C GLN A 58 21.84 34.08 -13.51
N ASP A 59 20.65 33.58 -13.83
CA ASP A 59 19.76 32.85 -12.91
C ASP A 59 18.58 32.31 -13.73
N MET A 60 18.66 31.02 -14.08
CA MET A 60 17.59 30.33 -14.81
C MET A 60 16.51 29.85 -13.83
N PRO A 61 15.22 29.98 -14.19
CA PRO A 61 14.12 29.45 -13.39
C PRO A 61 14.18 27.92 -13.38
N LYS A 62 14.08 27.31 -12.20
CA LYS A 62 13.92 25.86 -12.01
C LYS A 62 12.61 25.42 -12.68
N THR A 63 12.68 25.05 -13.95
CA THR A 63 11.68 24.21 -14.60
C THR A 63 11.75 22.83 -13.96
N ALA A 64 10.61 22.34 -13.48
CA ALA A 64 10.48 20.99 -12.94
C ALA A 64 10.94 19.99 -14.00
N HIS A 65 11.98 19.22 -13.70
CA HIS A 65 12.38 18.06 -14.48
C HIS A 65 11.26 17.01 -14.31
N GLU A 66 10.32 16.98 -15.25
CA GLU A 66 9.54 15.75 -15.49
C GLU A 66 10.55 14.64 -15.73
N THR A 67 10.58 13.67 -14.81
CA THR A 67 11.50 12.55 -14.83
C THR A 67 11.27 11.75 -16.11
N LYS A 68 12.23 11.82 -17.04
CA LYS A 68 12.27 11.06 -18.29
C LYS A 68 12.01 9.59 -17.98
N LEU A 69 10.81 9.09 -18.30
CA LEU A 69 10.33 7.79 -17.83
C LEU A 69 11.08 6.62 -18.49
N LEU A 70 11.18 5.51 -17.74
CA LEU A 70 11.74 4.20 -18.09
C LEU A 70 11.41 3.75 -19.52
N LEU A 71 12.41 3.33 -20.32
CA LEU A 71 12.18 2.83 -21.68
C LEU A 71 11.45 1.47 -21.67
N GLU A 72 10.73 1.14 -22.77
CA GLU A 72 10.14 -0.19 -22.96
C GLU A 72 11.26 -1.24 -23.09
N PRO A 73 11.07 -2.47 -22.55
CA PRO A 73 12.10 -3.50 -22.57
C PRO A 73 12.54 -3.92 -23.98
N ASN A 74 11.62 -3.89 -24.96
CA ASN A 74 11.94 -4.17 -26.35
C ASN A 74 12.91 -3.12 -26.92
N ASP A 75 12.58 -1.84 -26.73
CA ASP A 75 13.37 -0.72 -27.21
C ASP A 75 14.77 -0.73 -26.58
N ALA A 76 14.86 -1.02 -25.29
CA ALA A 76 16.12 -1.14 -24.59
C ALA A 76 17.00 -2.27 -25.14
N LEU A 77 16.45 -3.46 -25.37
CA LEU A 77 17.19 -4.58 -25.96
C LEU A 77 17.61 -4.30 -27.40
N ILE A 78 16.77 -3.65 -28.21
CA ILE A 78 17.11 -3.19 -29.56
C ILE A 78 18.29 -2.19 -29.48
N GLN A 79 18.25 -1.26 -28.53
CA GLN A 79 19.32 -0.29 -28.34
C GLN A 79 20.64 -0.95 -27.91
N VAL A 80 20.61 -1.96 -27.02
CA VAL A 80 21.80 -2.77 -26.68
C VAL A 80 22.40 -3.43 -27.94
N GLN A 81 21.56 -4.05 -28.78
CA GLN A 81 22.03 -4.67 -30.03
C GLN A 81 22.63 -3.63 -31.00
N HIS A 82 22.00 -2.47 -31.12
CA HIS A 82 22.46 -1.39 -31.98
C HIS A 82 23.81 -0.85 -31.52
N LEU A 83 23.96 -0.51 -30.24
CA LEU A 83 25.23 -0.05 -29.65
C LEU A 83 26.35 -1.08 -29.86
N HIS A 84 26.03 -2.38 -29.73
CA HIS A 84 26.98 -3.45 -30.00
C HIS A 84 27.42 -3.52 -31.47
N SER A 85 26.51 -3.26 -32.41
CA SER A 85 26.80 -3.27 -33.85
C SER A 85 27.66 -2.09 -34.32
N GLU A 86 27.67 -0.97 -33.59
CA GLU A 86 28.42 0.26 -33.94
C GLU A 86 29.87 0.27 -33.37
N ASN A 87 30.48 -0.90 -33.16
CA ASN A 87 31.82 -1.10 -32.59
C ASN A 87 32.01 -0.71 -31.10
N SER A 88 30.95 -0.59 -30.31
CA SER A 88 31.05 -0.53 -28.84
C SER A 88 30.76 -1.93 -28.25
N PRO A 89 31.73 -2.65 -27.65
CA PRO A 89 31.53 -4.03 -27.19
C PRO A 89 30.72 -4.10 -25.88
N VAL A 90 29.43 -3.74 -25.94
CA VAL A 90 28.50 -3.72 -24.80
C VAL A 90 27.81 -5.06 -24.55
N ILE A 91 27.97 -6.04 -25.44
CA ILE A 91 27.52 -7.43 -25.26
C ILE A 91 28.76 -8.32 -25.15
N VAL A 92 28.74 -9.25 -24.19
CA VAL A 92 29.66 -10.40 -24.14
C VAL A 92 28.89 -11.60 -24.65
N ALA A 93 29.23 -12.10 -25.84
CA ALA A 93 28.50 -13.21 -26.45
C ALA A 93 28.85 -14.54 -25.75
N GLN A 94 27.93 -15.50 -25.78
CA GLN A 94 28.15 -16.82 -25.18
C GLN A 94 29.46 -17.45 -25.66
N GLY A 95 29.73 -17.41 -26.97
CA GLY A 95 30.93 -18.01 -27.57
C GLY A 95 32.26 -17.42 -27.10
N GLU A 96 32.26 -16.19 -26.58
CA GLU A 96 33.44 -15.57 -25.98
C GLU A 96 33.72 -16.10 -24.57
N LEU A 97 32.67 -16.51 -23.86
CA LEU A 97 32.75 -17.10 -22.52
C LEU A 97 33.00 -18.61 -22.55
N ASP A 98 32.60 -19.30 -23.62
CA ASP A 98 32.78 -20.75 -23.79
C ASP A 98 34.25 -21.17 -23.66
N GLN A 99 35.21 -20.28 -23.97
CA GLN A 99 36.65 -20.55 -23.82
C GLN A 99 37.14 -20.51 -22.37
N LEU A 100 36.36 -19.92 -21.47
CA LEU A 100 36.70 -19.71 -20.05
C LEU A 100 36.02 -20.70 -19.11
N ILE A 101 35.14 -21.55 -19.65
CA ILE A 101 34.34 -22.53 -18.92
C ILE A 101 34.83 -23.93 -19.27
N ASP A 102 34.78 -24.86 -18.32
CA ASP A 102 35.21 -26.23 -18.56
C ASP A 102 34.39 -26.89 -19.68
N ARG A 103 34.98 -27.86 -20.39
CA ARG A 103 34.33 -28.56 -21.53
C ARG A 103 32.98 -29.21 -21.20
N ASN A 104 32.69 -29.41 -19.91
CA ASN A 104 31.42 -29.96 -19.41
C ASN A 104 30.59 -28.94 -18.59
N GLY A 105 31.05 -27.69 -18.48
CA GLY A 105 30.38 -26.61 -17.75
C GLY A 105 29.23 -25.97 -18.55
N GLY A 106 28.28 -25.34 -17.85
CA GLY A 106 27.07 -24.76 -18.45
C GLY A 106 26.87 -23.26 -18.19
N GLY A 107 27.89 -22.56 -17.71
CA GLY A 107 27.78 -21.18 -17.21
C GLY A 107 27.75 -20.08 -18.29
N ALA A 108 28.10 -20.38 -19.55
CA ALA A 108 28.37 -19.36 -20.56
C ALA A 108 27.09 -18.64 -21.00
N CYS A 109 26.08 -19.43 -21.34
CA CYS A 109 24.77 -18.93 -21.78
C CYS A 109 24.09 -18.09 -20.69
N PRO A 110 23.93 -18.57 -19.44
CA PRO A 110 23.35 -17.77 -18.36
C PRO A 110 24.18 -16.52 -18.03
N LEU A 111 25.52 -16.60 -17.97
CA LEU A 111 26.35 -15.41 -17.71
C LEU A 111 26.18 -14.35 -18.79
N SER A 112 26.25 -14.74 -20.07
CA SER A 112 26.02 -13.82 -21.18
C SER A 112 24.60 -13.23 -21.12
N ALA A 113 23.57 -14.03 -20.84
CA ALA A 113 22.21 -13.54 -20.68
C ALA A 113 22.08 -12.51 -19.54
N ALA A 114 22.73 -12.76 -18.40
CA ALA A 114 22.73 -11.86 -17.25
C ALA A 114 23.43 -10.52 -17.55
N LEU A 115 24.57 -10.56 -18.25
CA LEU A 115 25.30 -9.36 -18.65
C LEU A 115 24.50 -8.52 -19.66
N ILE A 116 23.86 -9.16 -20.64
CA ILE A 116 23.00 -8.46 -21.60
C ILE A 116 21.79 -7.85 -20.89
N ALA A 117 21.21 -8.57 -19.92
CA ALA A 117 20.11 -8.06 -19.12
C ALA A 117 20.52 -6.83 -18.31
N ALA A 118 21.70 -6.85 -17.68
CA ALA A 118 22.24 -5.70 -16.97
C ALA A 118 22.37 -4.45 -17.87
N GLN A 119 22.82 -4.62 -19.11
CA GLN A 119 22.88 -3.51 -20.09
C GLN A 119 21.49 -3.00 -20.47
N GLY A 120 20.54 -3.91 -20.71
CA GLY A 120 19.15 -3.53 -21.00
C GLY A 120 18.54 -2.74 -19.85
N ILE A 121 18.79 -3.17 -18.60
CA ILE A 121 18.34 -2.49 -17.39
C ILE A 121 18.98 -1.11 -17.24
N ARG A 122 20.28 -0.97 -17.53
CA ARG A 122 20.96 0.34 -17.55
C ARG A 122 20.28 1.31 -18.50
N ILE A 123 20.02 0.88 -19.74
CA ILE A 123 19.31 1.69 -20.73
C ILE A 123 17.90 2.04 -20.25
N MET A 124 17.13 1.06 -19.77
CA MET A 124 15.78 1.30 -19.24
C MET A 124 15.78 2.29 -18.07
N ALA A 125 16.84 2.33 -17.27
CA ALA A 125 16.99 3.20 -16.11
C ALA A 125 17.61 4.58 -16.44
N ASP A 126 17.83 4.89 -17.73
CA ASP A 126 18.56 6.07 -18.21
C ASP A 126 19.98 6.19 -17.61
N LEU A 127 20.62 5.04 -17.39
CA LEU A 127 22.01 4.93 -16.93
C LEU A 127 22.96 4.65 -18.10
N PRO A 128 24.22 5.13 -18.03
CA PRO A 128 25.24 4.73 -18.99
C PRO A 128 25.40 3.21 -19.04
N VAL A 129 25.45 2.66 -20.25
CA VAL A 129 25.85 1.27 -20.50
C VAL A 129 27.27 1.04 -20.01
N ASP A 130 27.56 -0.17 -19.51
CA ASP A 130 28.94 -0.54 -19.15
C ASP A 130 29.75 -0.72 -20.44
N PRO A 131 30.82 0.06 -20.67
CA PRO A 131 31.65 -0.11 -21.87
C PRO A 131 32.58 -1.34 -21.79
N TYR A 132 32.68 -2.01 -20.63
CA TYR A 132 33.59 -3.13 -20.40
C TYR A 132 32.93 -4.33 -19.69
N PRO A 133 31.79 -4.86 -20.18
CA PRO A 133 31.04 -5.93 -19.51
C PRO A 133 31.83 -7.25 -19.36
N HIS A 134 32.85 -7.44 -20.20
CA HIS A 134 33.80 -8.56 -20.09
C HIS A 134 34.60 -8.52 -18.77
N ARG A 135 34.88 -7.34 -18.20
CA ARG A 135 35.56 -7.23 -16.90
C ARG A 135 34.68 -7.74 -15.77
N SER A 136 33.39 -7.45 -15.82
CA SER A 136 32.39 -7.96 -14.89
C SER A 136 32.32 -9.49 -14.97
N ALA A 137 32.33 -10.06 -16.18
CA ALA A 137 32.43 -11.50 -16.39
C ALA A 137 33.70 -12.12 -15.77
N LEU A 138 34.88 -11.52 -15.99
CA LEU A 138 36.16 -12.01 -15.46
C LEU A 138 36.25 -11.92 -13.93
N ARG A 139 35.79 -10.81 -13.33
CA ARG A 139 35.72 -10.67 -11.86
C ARG A 139 34.83 -11.74 -11.24
N MET A 140 33.73 -12.06 -11.91
CA MET A 140 32.83 -13.14 -11.49
C MET A 140 33.50 -14.50 -11.49
N PHE A 141 34.23 -14.83 -12.56
CA PHE A 141 35.00 -16.08 -12.63
C PHE A 141 36.14 -16.16 -11.61
N GLN A 142 36.59 -15.02 -11.09
CA GLN A 142 37.56 -14.94 -10.01
C GLN A 142 36.90 -15.08 -8.63
N SER A 143 35.73 -14.47 -8.42
CA SER A 143 35.03 -14.46 -7.13
C SER A 143 34.18 -15.70 -6.87
N LYS A 144 33.70 -16.36 -7.94
CA LYS A 144 32.89 -17.58 -7.91
C LYS A 144 33.45 -18.63 -8.89
N PRO A 145 34.58 -19.30 -8.55
CA PRO A 145 35.22 -20.30 -9.41
C PRO A 145 34.28 -21.44 -9.83
N GLU A 146 33.30 -21.79 -8.98
CA GLU A 146 32.30 -22.83 -9.22
C GLU A 146 31.43 -22.59 -10.47
N LEU A 147 31.36 -21.36 -10.97
CA LEU A 147 30.66 -21.04 -12.22
C LEU A 147 31.37 -21.59 -13.47
N LYS A 148 32.64 -21.97 -13.33
CA LYS A 148 33.40 -22.68 -14.38
C LYS A 148 33.07 -24.17 -14.41
N GLU A 149 32.61 -24.73 -13.28
CA GLU A 149 32.55 -26.17 -13.02
C GLU A 149 31.14 -26.79 -13.17
N GLY A 150 30.07 -26.01 -13.42
CA GLY A 150 28.71 -26.57 -13.29
C GLY A 150 27.58 -25.93 -14.08
N ARG A 151 26.42 -26.61 -14.04
CA ARG A 151 25.12 -26.12 -14.53
C ARG A 151 24.52 -25.17 -13.49
N ILE A 152 23.95 -24.06 -13.95
CA ILE A 152 23.34 -23.04 -13.09
C ILE A 152 21.86 -23.37 -12.89
N ASP A 153 21.46 -23.62 -11.64
CA ASP A 153 20.05 -23.73 -11.23
C ASP A 153 19.39 -22.35 -11.08
N ASN A 154 18.13 -22.30 -10.67
CA ASN A 154 17.41 -21.03 -10.59
C ASN A 154 17.97 -20.10 -9.51
N GLU A 155 18.34 -20.62 -8.35
CA GLU A 155 18.83 -19.83 -7.22
C GLU A 155 20.17 -19.19 -7.56
N ARG A 156 21.10 -19.98 -8.11
CA ARG A 156 22.41 -19.48 -8.56
C ARG A 156 22.28 -18.47 -9.70
N PHE A 157 21.29 -18.62 -10.57
CA PHE A 157 21.05 -17.63 -11.63
C PHE A 157 20.52 -16.30 -11.09
N VAL A 158 19.69 -16.32 -10.03
CA VAL A 158 19.23 -15.11 -9.36
C VAL A 158 20.39 -14.40 -8.65
N GLU A 159 21.26 -15.14 -7.95
CA GLU A 159 22.48 -14.56 -7.36
C GLU A 159 23.40 -13.93 -8.40
N LEU A 160 23.53 -14.60 -9.55
CA LEU A 160 24.28 -14.11 -10.70
C LEU A 160 23.72 -12.77 -11.19
N LEU A 161 22.41 -12.70 -11.44
CA LEU A 161 21.74 -11.47 -11.87
C LEU A 161 21.91 -10.35 -10.85
N ALA A 162 21.76 -10.64 -9.56
CA ALA A 162 21.96 -9.66 -8.49
C ALA A 162 23.39 -9.11 -8.47
N TYR A 163 24.40 -9.97 -8.71
CA TYR A 163 25.79 -9.56 -8.77
C TYR A 163 26.09 -8.67 -9.97
N VAL A 164 25.68 -9.04 -11.19
CA VAL A 164 25.98 -8.24 -12.39
C VAL A 164 25.23 -6.90 -12.44
N CYS A 165 24.18 -6.77 -11.63
CA CYS A 165 23.40 -5.55 -11.48
C CYS A 165 23.75 -4.80 -10.18
N SER A 166 24.75 -5.22 -9.41
CA SER A 166 25.03 -4.65 -8.09
C SER A 166 25.52 -3.21 -8.13
N ASP A 167 26.01 -2.73 -9.28
CA ASP A 167 26.53 -1.38 -9.49
C ASP A 167 25.47 -0.41 -10.03
N LEU A 168 24.19 -0.79 -9.92
CA LEU A 168 23.02 0.05 -10.21
C LEU A 168 22.55 0.86 -8.99
N ASP A 169 23.44 1.19 -8.05
CA ASP A 169 23.15 1.67 -6.67
C ASP A 169 22.13 2.83 -6.55
N GLU A 170 21.90 3.63 -7.59
CA GLU A 170 20.90 4.72 -7.61
C GLU A 170 19.51 4.32 -8.16
N LYS A 171 19.35 3.09 -8.66
CA LYS A 171 18.15 2.57 -9.33
C LYS A 171 17.88 1.13 -8.87
N PRO A 172 17.11 0.93 -7.78
CA PRO A 172 16.85 -0.40 -7.25
C PRO A 172 16.17 -1.32 -8.29
N PHE A 173 16.27 -2.64 -8.14
CA PHE A 173 15.56 -3.61 -8.99
C PHE A 173 15.15 -4.85 -8.18
N ALA A 174 14.11 -5.56 -8.64
CA ALA A 174 13.66 -6.83 -8.06
C ALA A 174 13.73 -7.95 -9.10
N ILE A 175 14.07 -9.16 -8.67
CA ILE A 175 14.06 -10.36 -9.51
C ILE A 175 13.00 -11.32 -8.99
N SER A 176 12.07 -11.72 -9.85
CA SER A 176 11.06 -12.75 -9.55
C SER A 176 11.21 -13.92 -10.51
N THR A 177 10.88 -15.12 -10.04
CA THR A 177 11.09 -16.36 -10.80
C THR A 177 9.84 -17.23 -10.72
N VAL A 178 9.33 -17.66 -11.87
CA VAL A 178 8.21 -18.61 -11.96
C VAL A 178 8.64 -19.80 -12.82
N SER A 179 8.46 -21.01 -12.31
CA SER A 179 8.91 -22.24 -12.97
C SER A 179 7.76 -23.14 -13.41
N ALA A 180 8.05 -24.07 -14.32
CA ALA A 180 7.08 -25.07 -14.73
C ALA A 180 6.64 -25.97 -13.55
N PRO A 181 5.38 -26.43 -13.51
CA PRO A 181 4.88 -27.42 -12.56
C PRO A 181 5.82 -28.61 -12.37
N ASN A 182 6.45 -29.06 -13.46
CA ASN A 182 7.37 -30.20 -13.53
C ASN A 182 8.85 -29.81 -13.65
N SER A 183 9.21 -28.52 -13.50
CA SER A 183 10.60 -28.06 -13.71
C SER A 183 11.57 -28.79 -12.77
N PRO A 184 12.64 -29.41 -13.30
CA PRO A 184 13.66 -30.10 -12.50
C PRO A 184 14.71 -29.14 -11.92
N HIS A 185 14.62 -27.84 -12.25
CA HIS A 185 15.58 -26.81 -11.86
C HIS A 185 15.17 -26.04 -10.60
N VAL A 186 14.14 -26.53 -9.90
CA VAL A 186 13.60 -25.92 -8.68
C VAL A 186 13.09 -26.97 -7.70
N THR A 187 13.56 -26.90 -6.46
CA THR A 187 13.09 -27.69 -5.31
C THR A 187 12.00 -26.94 -4.54
N THR A 188 12.12 -25.62 -4.41
CA THR A 188 11.18 -24.71 -3.72
C THR A 188 11.00 -23.40 -4.50
N GLY A 189 9.78 -22.85 -4.57
CA GLY A 189 9.52 -21.59 -5.28
C GLY A 189 8.20 -21.57 -6.04
N GLN A 190 7.85 -20.44 -6.64
CA GLN A 190 6.59 -20.26 -7.36
C GLN A 190 6.56 -21.08 -8.66
N ARG A 191 5.50 -21.86 -8.85
CA ARG A 191 5.22 -22.58 -10.10
C ARG A 191 4.03 -21.92 -10.80
N TRP A 192 4.03 -21.89 -12.13
CA TRP A 192 2.87 -21.35 -12.86
C TRP A 192 1.70 -22.33 -12.80
N SER A 193 0.48 -21.78 -12.85
CA SER A 193 -0.76 -22.55 -12.89
C SER A 193 -0.82 -23.40 -14.16
N PRO A 194 -1.15 -24.71 -14.06
CA PRO A 194 -1.44 -25.54 -15.23
C PRO A 194 -2.60 -25.05 -16.10
N ALA A 195 -3.50 -24.20 -15.56
CA ALA A 195 -4.59 -23.61 -16.32
C ALA A 195 -4.15 -22.32 -17.06
N ASP A 196 -3.34 -21.49 -16.41
CA ASP A 196 -3.05 -20.13 -16.89
C ASP A 196 -1.73 -20.03 -17.66
N GLY A 197 -0.74 -20.87 -17.31
CA GLY A 197 0.62 -20.80 -17.84
C GLY A 197 1.44 -19.64 -17.22
N PRO A 198 2.69 -19.43 -17.67
CA PRO A 198 3.51 -18.31 -17.22
C PRO A 198 3.09 -16.97 -17.85
N ASP A 199 3.28 -15.86 -17.11
CA ASP A 199 3.16 -14.50 -17.67
C ASP A 199 4.38 -14.16 -18.53
N LEU A 200 4.16 -14.17 -19.85
CA LEU A 200 5.13 -13.80 -20.86
C LEU A 200 4.89 -12.39 -21.44
N SER A 201 3.96 -11.59 -20.90
CA SER A 201 3.73 -10.23 -21.38
C SER A 201 4.95 -9.32 -21.11
N THR A 202 5.25 -8.41 -22.04
CA THR A 202 6.28 -7.37 -21.84
C THR A 202 5.63 -6.15 -21.21
N LYS A 203 6.21 -5.63 -20.11
CA LYS A 203 5.72 -4.44 -19.41
C LYS A 203 6.85 -3.43 -19.28
N ARG A 204 6.50 -2.14 -19.28
CA ARG A 204 7.43 -1.06 -19.00
C ARG A 204 8.17 -1.29 -17.69
N GLY A 205 9.49 -1.12 -17.67
CA GLY A 205 10.30 -1.35 -16.47
C GLY A 205 10.57 -2.82 -16.14
N GLU A 206 10.06 -3.79 -16.92
CA GLU A 206 10.29 -5.22 -16.71
C GLU A 206 11.03 -5.86 -17.89
N LEU A 207 12.14 -6.53 -17.60
CA LEU A 207 12.88 -7.36 -18.55
C LEU A 207 12.72 -8.84 -18.19
N LYS A 208 12.41 -9.69 -19.16
CA LYS A 208 12.22 -11.14 -18.94
C LYS A 208 13.34 -11.97 -19.57
N ILE A 209 13.87 -12.92 -18.80
CA ILE A 209 14.79 -13.96 -19.26
C ILE A 209 14.05 -15.30 -19.20
N LEU A 210 13.97 -15.99 -20.33
CA LEU A 210 13.36 -17.31 -20.43
C LEU A 210 14.45 -18.37 -20.42
N ALA A 211 14.28 -19.38 -19.59
CA ALA A 211 15.15 -20.55 -19.56
C ALA A 211 14.40 -21.79 -20.02
N TYR A 212 14.87 -22.41 -21.09
CA TYR A 212 14.28 -23.62 -21.69
C TYR A 212 15.31 -24.73 -21.88
N THR A 213 14.83 -25.97 -21.86
CA THR A 213 15.62 -27.18 -22.07
C THR A 213 15.52 -27.58 -23.54
N VAL A 214 16.66 -27.89 -24.14
CA VAL A 214 16.75 -28.39 -25.51
C VAL A 214 16.92 -29.90 -25.49
N THR A 215 16.00 -30.60 -26.13
CA THR A 215 16.00 -32.06 -26.23
C THR A 215 15.99 -32.48 -27.68
N GLN A 216 16.89 -33.39 -28.05
CA GLN A 216 16.96 -33.95 -29.40
C GLN A 216 15.78 -34.89 -29.69
N ALA A 217 15.54 -35.19 -30.97
CA ALA A 217 14.49 -36.13 -31.39
C ALA A 217 14.64 -37.53 -30.77
N ASP A 218 15.84 -37.94 -30.38
CA ASP A 218 16.11 -39.22 -29.71
C ASP A 218 15.89 -39.19 -28.18
N GLY A 219 15.43 -38.06 -27.63
CA GLY A 219 15.20 -37.86 -26.21
C GLY A 219 16.43 -37.38 -25.42
N THR A 220 17.59 -37.21 -26.07
CA THR A 220 18.81 -36.74 -25.39
C THR A 220 18.71 -35.25 -25.06
N VAL A 221 18.82 -34.91 -23.77
CA VAL A 221 18.86 -33.51 -23.30
C VAL A 221 20.23 -32.89 -23.64
N ARG A 222 20.23 -31.91 -24.54
CA ARG A 222 21.43 -31.15 -24.95
C ARG A 222 21.88 -30.18 -23.88
N GLY A 223 20.93 -29.56 -23.19
CA GLY A 223 21.22 -28.59 -22.15
C GLY A 223 20.12 -27.57 -21.96
N ARG A 224 20.37 -26.62 -21.06
CA ARG A 224 19.47 -25.52 -20.71
C ARG A 224 20.02 -24.23 -21.29
N HIS A 225 19.16 -23.47 -21.97
CA HIS A 225 19.51 -22.20 -22.58
C HIS A 225 18.70 -21.05 -21.98
N PHE A 226 19.30 -19.86 -21.94
CA PHE A 226 18.72 -18.63 -21.41
C PHE A 226 18.66 -17.59 -22.52
N VAL A 227 17.51 -16.96 -22.72
CA VAL A 227 17.29 -15.94 -23.75
C VAL A 227 16.50 -14.77 -23.19
N LEU A 228 16.68 -13.57 -23.74
CA LEU A 228 15.93 -12.38 -23.30
C LEU A 228 14.72 -12.18 -24.20
N LEU A 229 13.53 -12.06 -23.62
CA LEU A 229 12.31 -11.80 -24.36
C LEU A 229 12.27 -10.35 -24.83
N LYS A 230 12.18 -10.15 -26.14
CA LYS A 230 12.05 -8.83 -26.77
C LYS A 230 10.59 -8.42 -26.92
N GLU A 231 9.81 -9.26 -27.59
CA GLU A 231 8.42 -8.97 -27.93
C GLU A 231 7.61 -10.25 -28.13
N ILE A 232 6.30 -10.13 -27.95
CA ILE A 232 5.31 -11.13 -28.35
C ILE A 232 4.30 -10.46 -29.28
N SER A 233 4.20 -10.97 -30.50
CA SER A 233 3.25 -10.49 -31.50
C SER A 233 2.66 -11.66 -32.27
N ASP A 234 1.34 -11.70 -32.41
CA ASP A 234 0.59 -12.75 -33.13
C ASP A 234 0.98 -14.19 -32.72
N GLY A 235 1.18 -14.43 -31.42
CA GLY A 235 1.55 -15.76 -30.89
C GLY A 235 3.00 -16.18 -31.16
N LYS A 236 3.82 -15.28 -31.70
CA LYS A 236 5.26 -15.47 -31.94
C LYS A 236 6.06 -14.69 -30.90
N LEU A 237 7.07 -15.33 -30.30
CA LEU A 237 8.02 -14.64 -29.41
C LEU A 237 9.32 -14.38 -30.17
N SER A 238 9.82 -13.17 -30.03
CA SER A 238 11.14 -12.77 -30.49
C SER A 238 12.10 -12.67 -29.30
N PHE A 239 13.30 -13.20 -29.45
CA PHE A 239 14.31 -13.19 -28.39
C PHE A 239 15.64 -12.59 -28.84
N LEU A 240 16.34 -11.98 -27.90
CA LEU A 240 17.78 -11.77 -27.99
C LEU A 240 18.46 -13.05 -27.46
N ASN A 241 19.19 -13.73 -28.35
CA ASN A 241 19.90 -14.97 -28.04
C ASN A 241 21.38 -14.68 -27.70
N PRO A 242 21.87 -15.00 -26.49
CA PRO A 242 23.28 -14.89 -26.12
C PRO A 242 24.28 -15.56 -27.09
N GLY A 243 23.87 -16.65 -27.74
CA GLY A 243 24.70 -17.35 -28.74
C GLY A 243 24.74 -16.68 -30.12
N SER A 244 23.80 -15.78 -30.41
CA SER A 244 23.79 -14.97 -31.63
C SER A 244 23.15 -13.60 -31.32
N PRO A 245 23.87 -12.71 -30.61
CA PRO A 245 23.25 -11.52 -30.01
C PRO A 245 22.74 -10.49 -31.02
N LEU A 246 23.23 -10.49 -32.25
CA LEU A 246 22.76 -9.63 -33.34
C LEU A 246 21.67 -10.28 -34.21
N GLY A 247 21.39 -11.57 -33.99
CA GLY A 247 20.35 -12.29 -34.71
C GLY A 247 18.95 -12.00 -34.16
N ASN A 248 17.95 -12.06 -35.03
CA ASN A 248 16.54 -12.07 -34.63
C ASN A 248 16.01 -13.50 -34.76
N ARG A 249 15.82 -14.18 -33.63
CA ARG A 249 15.26 -15.53 -33.61
C ARG A 249 13.84 -15.47 -33.05
N THR A 250 12.92 -16.11 -33.78
CA THR A 250 11.49 -16.13 -33.43
C THR A 250 11.02 -17.56 -33.22
N PHE A 251 10.16 -17.77 -32.24
CA PHE A 251 9.51 -19.05 -31.96
C PHE A 251 8.00 -18.89 -31.88
N ILE A 252 7.26 -19.97 -32.13
CA ILE A 252 5.82 -20.10 -31.89
C ILE A 252 5.64 -20.83 -30.56
N ILE A 253 4.73 -20.34 -29.73
CA ILE A 253 4.38 -20.99 -28.46
C ILE A 253 3.42 -22.15 -28.73
N GLU A 254 3.72 -23.31 -28.16
CA GLU A 254 2.78 -24.42 -28.05
C GLU A 254 2.58 -24.77 -26.57
N TYR A 255 1.32 -24.95 -26.17
CA TYR A 255 0.95 -25.39 -24.82
C TYR A 255 0.56 -26.87 -24.85
N ARG A 256 1.08 -27.67 -23.93
CA ARG A 256 0.77 -29.10 -23.77
C ARG A 256 0.45 -29.46 -22.32
N GLY A 257 -0.37 -30.49 -22.11
CA GLY A 257 -0.62 -31.08 -20.80
C GLY A 257 -1.64 -32.23 -20.84
N GLU A 258 -2.04 -32.74 -19.67
CA GLU A 258 -2.89 -33.95 -19.54
C GLU A 258 -4.30 -33.79 -20.11
N SER A 259 -4.76 -32.55 -20.31
CA SER A 259 -6.04 -32.22 -20.96
C SER A 259 -5.84 -31.25 -22.12
N PHE A 260 -6.79 -31.22 -23.07
CA PHE A 260 -6.76 -30.37 -24.28
C PHE A 260 -6.68 -28.85 -24.00
N SER A 261 -6.90 -28.42 -22.75
CA SER A 261 -6.83 -27.02 -22.32
C SER A 261 -5.67 -26.72 -21.35
N SER A 262 -4.82 -27.70 -21.05
CA SER A 262 -3.74 -27.54 -20.07
C SER A 262 -2.56 -26.77 -20.65
N LYS A 263 -2.08 -25.78 -19.90
CA LYS A 263 -0.86 -25.00 -20.12
C LYS A 263 0.26 -25.40 -19.16
N ALA A 264 0.23 -26.65 -18.67
CA ALA A 264 1.22 -27.16 -17.72
C ALA A 264 2.64 -27.12 -18.31
N GLN A 265 2.79 -27.57 -19.56
CA GLN A 265 4.06 -27.56 -20.28
C GLN A 265 3.98 -26.55 -21.43
N VAL A 266 5.05 -25.78 -21.58
CA VAL A 266 5.16 -24.74 -22.61
C VAL A 266 6.35 -25.07 -23.49
N PHE A 267 6.11 -25.23 -24.78
CA PHE A 267 7.13 -25.54 -25.78
C PHE A 267 7.30 -24.39 -26.76
N PHE A 268 8.52 -24.21 -27.24
CA PHE A 268 8.87 -23.26 -28.28
C PHE A 268 9.22 -24.02 -29.57
N HIS A 269 8.60 -23.62 -30.68
CA HIS A 269 8.88 -24.21 -31.98
C HIS A 269 9.38 -23.15 -32.95
N SER A 270 10.45 -23.45 -33.69
CA SER A 270 10.85 -22.59 -34.79
C SER A 270 9.76 -22.62 -35.87
N PRO A 271 9.44 -21.50 -36.54
CA PRO A 271 8.50 -21.47 -37.65
C PRO A 271 8.85 -22.49 -38.74
N ALA A 272 7.85 -23.05 -39.40
CA ALA A 272 8.03 -24.09 -40.42
C ALA A 272 9.01 -23.63 -41.52
N GLY A 273 10.03 -24.45 -41.79
CA GLY A 273 11.06 -24.19 -42.82
C GLY A 273 12.33 -23.47 -42.35
N VAL A 274 12.39 -23.02 -41.08
CA VAL A 274 13.53 -22.26 -40.53
C VAL A 274 14.56 -23.13 -39.81
N ASP A 275 14.13 -24.15 -39.07
CA ASP A 275 15.00 -25.05 -38.30
C ASP A 275 14.73 -26.52 -38.69
N LYS A 276 15.77 -27.22 -39.16
CA LYS A 276 15.71 -28.64 -39.55
C LYS A 276 16.27 -29.58 -38.47
N SER A 277 16.64 -29.05 -37.30
CA SER A 277 17.37 -29.78 -36.26
C SER A 277 16.55 -30.85 -35.51
N ASN A 278 15.22 -30.90 -35.73
CA ASN A 278 14.29 -31.82 -35.08
C ASN A 278 14.40 -31.79 -33.54
N GLN A 279 14.67 -30.61 -32.97
CA GLN A 279 14.80 -30.37 -31.54
C GLN A 279 13.49 -29.89 -30.93
N THR A 280 13.31 -30.18 -29.63
CA THR A 280 12.23 -29.65 -28.81
C THR A 280 12.81 -28.69 -27.77
N TYR A 281 12.09 -27.60 -27.55
CA TYR A 281 12.51 -26.53 -26.64
C TYR A 281 11.42 -26.37 -25.58
N GLU A 282 11.62 -26.91 -24.38
CA GLU A 282 10.63 -26.86 -23.29
C GLU A 282 10.98 -25.73 -22.32
N LEU A 283 10.11 -24.74 -22.15
CA LEU A 283 10.28 -23.67 -21.19
C LEU A 283 10.20 -24.23 -19.76
N ASN A 284 11.25 -23.98 -18.98
CA ASN A 284 11.32 -24.43 -17.59
C ASN A 284 11.11 -23.30 -16.59
N THR A 285 11.56 -22.08 -16.92
CA THR A 285 11.56 -20.96 -15.97
C THR A 285 11.50 -19.61 -16.67
N VAL A 286 10.74 -18.68 -16.10
CA VAL A 286 10.71 -17.27 -16.47
C VAL A 286 11.30 -16.47 -15.31
N PHE A 287 12.39 -15.75 -15.57
CA PHE A 287 12.94 -14.75 -14.66
C PHE A 287 12.45 -13.37 -15.12
N THR A 288 11.88 -12.59 -14.21
CA THR A 288 11.44 -11.21 -14.48
C THR A 288 12.25 -10.26 -13.61
N ILE A 289 13.01 -9.37 -14.24
CA ILE A 289 13.80 -8.32 -13.60
C ILE A 289 13.04 -7.02 -13.74
N ARG A 290 12.68 -6.40 -12.63
CA ARG A 290 11.87 -5.18 -12.59
C ARG A 290 12.70 -4.03 -12.02
N LEU A 291 12.82 -2.94 -12.77
CA LEU A 291 13.36 -1.68 -12.25
C LEU A 291 12.39 -1.09 -11.22
N ILE A 292 12.94 -0.79 -10.05
CA ILE A 292 12.29 -0.09 -8.95
C ILE A 292 12.69 1.38 -9.14
N SER A 293 11.70 2.25 -9.38
CA SER A 293 11.93 3.69 -9.45
C SER A 293 12.66 4.19 -8.18
N PRO A 294 13.60 5.16 -8.26
CA PRO A 294 14.23 5.73 -7.06
C PRO A 294 13.21 6.38 -6.10
N ASN A 295 11.98 6.62 -6.57
CA ASN A 295 10.81 6.76 -5.71
C ASN A 295 10.18 5.37 -5.47
N GLY A 296 10.88 4.54 -4.68
CA GLY A 296 10.58 3.15 -4.31
C GLY A 296 9.28 2.54 -4.87
N ASP A 297 9.37 1.84 -6.00
CA ASP A 297 8.36 0.90 -6.52
C ASP A 297 8.68 -0.55 -6.11
N SER A 298 8.78 -0.79 -4.82
CA SER A 298 8.57 -2.13 -4.27
C SER A 298 7.05 -2.33 -4.18
N HIS A 299 6.55 -3.34 -4.88
CA HIS A 299 5.19 -3.87 -4.75
C HIS A 299 4.06 -2.82 -4.63
N GLY A 300 3.59 -2.35 -5.79
CA GLY A 300 2.28 -1.74 -5.93
C GLY A 300 2.29 -0.24 -6.16
N ASN A 301 2.40 0.12 -7.44
CA ASN A 301 1.77 1.30 -8.02
C ASN A 301 2.10 2.63 -7.30
N VAL A 302 3.36 3.08 -7.38
CA VAL A 302 3.72 4.49 -7.13
C VAL A 302 3.20 5.34 -8.28
N GLY A 303 1.91 5.61 -8.20
CA GLY A 303 1.12 6.24 -9.24
C GLY A 303 -0.37 5.95 -9.12
N ALA A 304 -0.77 4.99 -8.28
CA ALA A 304 -2.19 4.74 -8.05
C ALA A 304 -2.85 6.01 -7.49
N SER A 305 -3.73 6.61 -8.29
CA SER A 305 -4.71 7.54 -7.75
C SER A 305 -5.60 6.81 -6.75
N ILE A 306 -6.28 7.57 -5.90
CA ILE A 306 -7.29 7.01 -4.99
C ILE A 306 -8.31 6.19 -5.80
N GLU A 307 -8.67 6.69 -6.99
CA GLU A 307 -9.60 6.07 -7.92
C GLU A 307 -9.07 4.75 -8.49
N SER A 308 -7.77 4.67 -8.80
CA SER A 308 -7.15 3.43 -9.29
C SER A 308 -7.17 2.35 -8.22
N VAL A 309 -6.82 2.68 -6.96
CA VAL A 309 -6.86 1.69 -5.87
C VAL A 309 -8.30 1.24 -5.61
N LYS A 310 -9.27 2.17 -5.60
CA LYS A 310 -10.70 1.82 -5.46
C LYS A 310 -11.16 0.87 -6.56
N SER A 311 -10.79 1.14 -7.81
CA SER A 311 -11.15 0.27 -8.94
C SER A 311 -10.53 -1.13 -8.82
N GLU A 312 -9.27 -1.25 -8.39
CA GLU A 312 -8.66 -2.56 -8.16
C GLU A 312 -9.28 -3.29 -6.96
N MET A 313 -9.67 -2.57 -5.91
CA MET A 313 -10.44 -3.13 -4.80
C MET A 313 -11.81 -3.65 -5.24
N GLU A 314 -12.51 -2.95 -6.13
CA GLU A 314 -13.80 -3.39 -6.68
C GLU A 314 -13.65 -4.70 -7.48
N LYS A 315 -12.67 -4.77 -8.38
CA LYS A 315 -12.35 -6.00 -9.13
C LYS A 315 -11.99 -7.15 -8.19
N LEU A 316 -11.20 -6.85 -7.16
CA LEU A 316 -10.79 -7.84 -6.17
C LEU A 316 -12.00 -8.33 -5.34
N ALA A 317 -12.90 -7.43 -4.95
CA ALA A 317 -14.13 -7.77 -4.25
C ALA A 317 -15.00 -8.73 -5.07
N GLU A 318 -15.27 -8.41 -6.33
CA GLU A 318 -16.08 -9.25 -7.23
C GLU A 318 -15.48 -10.65 -7.37
N ARG A 319 -14.16 -10.73 -7.58
CA ARG A 319 -13.47 -12.00 -7.71
C ARG A 319 -13.55 -12.82 -6.42
N LEU A 320 -13.26 -12.22 -5.25
CA LEU A 320 -13.29 -12.92 -3.97
C LEU A 320 -14.71 -13.31 -3.54
N GLN A 321 -15.74 -12.55 -3.96
CA GLN A 321 -17.13 -12.97 -3.82
C GLN A 321 -17.40 -14.23 -4.63
N SER A 322 -16.92 -14.30 -5.87
CA SER A 322 -17.12 -15.47 -6.73
C SER A 322 -16.47 -16.75 -6.19
N THR A 323 -15.37 -16.62 -5.42
CA THR A 323 -14.65 -17.75 -4.81
C THR A 323 -15.08 -18.06 -3.37
N GLY A 324 -15.98 -17.27 -2.77
CA GLY A 324 -16.38 -17.41 -1.37
C GLY A 324 -15.32 -16.92 -0.36
N GLU A 325 -14.27 -16.24 -0.81
CA GLU A 325 -13.18 -15.72 0.02
C GLU A 325 -13.34 -14.21 0.32
N PHE A 326 -14.49 -13.60 0.02
CA PHE A 326 -14.70 -12.16 0.21
C PHE A 326 -14.42 -11.65 1.63
N SER A 327 -14.72 -12.45 2.66
CA SER A 327 -14.44 -12.09 4.05
C SER A 327 -13.03 -12.50 4.52
N SER A 328 -12.21 -13.14 3.66
CA SER A 328 -10.88 -13.64 4.03
C SER A 328 -9.83 -12.52 3.99
N PRO A 329 -9.33 -12.03 5.13
CA PRO A 329 -8.34 -10.97 5.16
C PRO A 329 -7.02 -11.42 4.50
N ASN A 330 -6.65 -12.68 4.63
CA ASN A 330 -5.44 -13.23 4.03
C ASN A 330 -5.54 -13.28 2.50
N ALA A 331 -6.72 -13.57 1.93
CA ALA A 331 -6.92 -13.51 0.48
C ALA A 331 -6.81 -12.06 -0.03
N TRP A 332 -7.47 -11.12 0.65
CA TRP A 332 -7.37 -9.69 0.37
C TRP A 332 -5.93 -9.16 0.46
N ARG A 333 -5.19 -9.55 1.50
CA ARG A 333 -3.79 -9.16 1.71
C ARG A 333 -2.90 -9.69 0.59
N ARG A 334 -2.93 -11.00 0.36
CA ARG A 334 -2.09 -11.70 -0.64
C ARG A 334 -2.33 -11.16 -2.04
N GLU A 335 -3.58 -10.98 -2.43
CA GLU A 335 -3.92 -10.61 -3.80
C GLU A 335 -3.94 -9.10 -4.01
N GLY A 336 -4.31 -8.35 -2.97
CA GLY A 336 -4.21 -6.89 -2.92
C GLY A 336 -2.77 -6.37 -2.97
N ALA A 337 -1.79 -7.19 -2.55
CA ALA A 337 -0.37 -6.86 -2.69
C ALA A 337 0.04 -6.60 -4.16
N THR A 338 -0.67 -7.17 -5.14
CA THR A 338 -0.37 -6.93 -6.57
C THR A 338 -0.56 -5.47 -6.99
N PHE A 339 -1.37 -4.70 -6.25
CA PHE A 339 -1.57 -3.26 -6.45
C PHE A 339 -1.22 -2.42 -5.21
N GLY A 340 -0.49 -3.00 -4.24
CA GLY A 340 0.09 -2.28 -3.09
C GLY A 340 -0.83 -2.10 -1.89
N LEU A 341 -2.02 -2.73 -1.87
CA LEU A 341 -3.02 -2.54 -0.81
C LEU A 341 -2.48 -2.69 0.63
N PRO A 342 -1.69 -3.73 0.98
CA PRO A 342 -1.20 -3.95 2.34
C PRO A 342 -0.10 -2.98 2.81
N GLY A 343 0.47 -2.19 1.89
CA GLY A 343 1.59 -1.29 2.15
C GLY A 343 1.30 0.18 1.89
N LEU A 344 0.07 0.54 1.50
CA LEU A 344 -0.27 1.89 0.99
C LEU A 344 0.30 3.03 1.85
N ASP A 345 0.07 2.95 3.16
CA ASP A 345 0.37 3.98 4.15
C ASP A 345 1.71 3.75 4.89
N LEU A 346 2.43 2.68 4.55
CA LEU A 346 3.77 2.41 5.07
C LEU A 346 4.82 3.25 4.34
N PRO A 347 5.93 3.61 5.00
CA PRO A 347 6.99 4.37 4.36
C PRO A 347 7.61 3.63 3.18
N ARG A 348 8.16 4.39 2.23
CA ARG A 348 8.77 3.83 1.01
C ARG A 348 10.03 3.03 1.30
N GLU A 349 10.73 3.37 2.39
CA GLU A 349 11.98 2.75 2.83
C GLU A 349 11.79 1.30 3.26
N VAL A 350 10.58 0.93 3.70
CA VAL A 350 10.18 -0.45 4.03
C VAL A 350 9.33 -1.08 2.94
N GLY A 351 9.31 -0.43 1.79
CA GLY A 351 8.67 -0.83 0.57
C GLY A 351 7.17 -0.51 0.44
N GLY A 352 6.64 0.35 1.30
CA GLY A 352 5.26 0.81 1.23
C GLY A 352 5.00 1.91 0.19
N GLY A 353 3.74 2.31 0.06
CA GLY A 353 3.31 3.32 -0.90
C GLY A 353 3.58 4.77 -0.47
N GLY A 354 3.91 5.00 0.81
CA GLY A 354 4.14 6.33 1.38
C GLY A 354 2.92 7.24 1.31
N TRP A 355 1.70 6.68 1.36
CA TRP A 355 0.48 7.48 1.30
C TRP A 355 0.29 8.25 2.60
N SER A 356 -0.10 9.51 2.44
CA SER A 356 -0.52 10.35 3.54
C SER A 356 -1.80 9.80 4.20
N ALA A 357 -2.04 10.16 5.46
CA ALA A 357 -3.28 9.90 6.17
C ALA A 357 -4.48 10.38 5.37
N SER A 358 -4.43 11.58 4.78
CA SER A 358 -5.54 12.15 4.00
C SER A 358 -5.89 11.31 2.75
N LYS A 359 -4.90 10.74 2.06
CA LYS A 359 -5.18 9.80 0.94
C LYS A 359 -5.72 8.46 1.44
N THR A 360 -5.12 7.92 2.49
CA THR A 360 -5.47 6.60 3.05
C THR A 360 -6.90 6.60 3.62
N LEU A 361 -7.31 7.72 4.21
CA LEU A 361 -8.65 7.97 4.73
C LEU A 361 -9.76 7.66 3.71
N GLU A 362 -9.56 8.06 2.45
CA GLU A 362 -10.55 7.84 1.37
C GLU A 362 -10.65 6.37 0.94
N ILE A 363 -9.58 5.58 1.15
CA ILE A 363 -9.59 4.13 0.90
C ILE A 363 -10.32 3.40 2.03
N PHE A 364 -10.08 3.77 3.29
CA PHE A 364 -10.84 3.23 4.43
C PHE A 364 -12.33 3.53 4.33
N ARG A 365 -12.70 4.76 3.97
CA ARG A 365 -14.10 5.12 3.70
C ARG A 365 -14.71 4.27 2.59
N HIS A 366 -13.98 4.04 1.51
CA HIS A 366 -14.46 3.18 0.43
C HIS A 366 -14.62 1.72 0.88
N ALA A 367 -13.64 1.13 1.57
CA ALA A 367 -13.76 -0.20 2.17
C ALA A 367 -15.01 -0.32 3.06
N GLY A 368 -15.26 0.67 3.92
CA GLY A 368 -16.44 0.72 4.78
C GLY A 368 -17.76 0.71 4.01
N ARG A 369 -17.83 1.34 2.82
CA ARG A 369 -19.01 1.27 1.96
C ARG A 369 -19.30 -0.17 1.51
N HIS A 370 -18.26 -0.93 1.17
CA HIS A 370 -18.39 -2.33 0.76
C HIS A 370 -18.70 -3.25 1.94
N ASN A 371 -17.76 -3.36 2.87
CA ASN A 371 -17.90 -4.23 4.04
C ASN A 371 -16.89 -3.82 5.12
N LEU A 372 -17.33 -3.70 6.37
CA LEU A 372 -16.48 -3.18 7.45
C LEU A 372 -15.28 -4.10 7.75
N ASN A 373 -15.34 -5.39 7.38
CA ASN A 373 -14.20 -6.31 7.50
C ASN A 373 -12.98 -5.88 6.66
N LEU A 374 -13.19 -5.13 5.57
CA LEU A 374 -12.10 -4.70 4.68
C LEU A 374 -11.20 -3.62 5.28
N ARG A 375 -11.60 -2.98 6.39
CA ARG A 375 -10.74 -2.00 7.08
C ARG A 375 -9.44 -2.62 7.60
N ASP A 376 -9.42 -3.94 7.84
CA ASP A 376 -8.27 -4.62 8.44
C ASP A 376 -7.23 -5.09 7.40
N VAL A 377 -7.51 -4.94 6.10
CA VAL A 377 -6.64 -5.38 4.99
C VAL A 377 -5.94 -4.22 4.28
N ILE A 378 -6.34 -2.98 4.59
CA ILE A 378 -5.77 -1.76 4.00
C ILE A 378 -4.52 -1.35 4.78
N GLY A 379 -3.44 -1.11 4.04
CA GLY A 379 -2.19 -0.60 4.57
C GLY A 379 -1.54 -1.50 5.62
N GLY A 380 -0.59 -0.90 6.34
CA GLY A 380 0.16 -1.52 7.42
C GLY A 380 -0.74 -2.13 8.49
N ALA A 381 -1.94 -1.57 8.70
CA ALA A 381 -2.85 -1.90 9.79
C ALA A 381 -2.10 -2.00 11.14
N HIS A 382 -2.18 -3.13 11.83
CA HIS A 382 -1.45 -3.35 13.09
C HIS A 382 0.04 -3.65 12.93
N GLY A 383 0.57 -3.62 11.70
CA GLY A 383 2.01 -3.61 11.41
C GLY A 383 2.62 -2.20 11.42
N ARG A 384 1.83 -1.12 11.42
CA ARG A 384 2.33 0.26 11.54
C ARG A 384 3.20 0.54 12.78
N PRO A 385 2.93 -0.02 13.98
CA PRO A 385 3.80 0.18 15.15
C PRO A 385 5.25 -0.24 14.91
N LEU A 386 5.50 -1.12 13.93
CA LEU A 386 6.80 -1.68 13.63
C LEU A 386 7.72 -0.71 12.88
N VAL A 387 7.16 0.31 12.23
CA VAL A 387 7.87 1.22 11.30
C VAL A 387 9.08 1.92 11.92
N LYS A 388 9.04 2.20 13.23
CA LYS A 388 10.13 2.91 13.93
C LYS A 388 11.25 2.00 14.42
N SER A 389 11.15 0.68 14.22
CA SER A 389 12.17 -0.25 14.69
C SER A 389 13.17 -0.59 13.58
N ASP A 390 14.45 -0.53 13.92
CA ASP A 390 15.56 -0.92 13.05
C ASP A 390 15.93 -2.41 13.14
N SER A 391 15.21 -3.20 13.95
CA SER A 391 15.49 -4.63 14.12
C SER A 391 15.37 -5.38 12.78
N ALA A 392 16.32 -6.29 12.52
CA ALA A 392 16.29 -7.15 11.34
C ALA A 392 15.01 -8.01 11.27
N LEU A 393 14.52 -8.49 12.43
CA LEU A 393 13.24 -9.19 12.52
C LEU A 393 12.09 -8.30 12.04
N VAL A 394 12.04 -7.06 12.53
CA VAL A 394 10.99 -6.11 12.18
C VAL A 394 11.03 -5.75 10.70
N ARG A 395 12.21 -5.47 10.14
CA ARG A 395 12.36 -5.19 8.70
C ARG A 395 11.86 -6.36 7.85
N LYS A 396 12.17 -7.60 8.22
CA LYS A 396 11.64 -8.79 7.55
C LYS A 396 10.10 -8.82 7.62
N VAL A 397 9.51 -8.60 8.80
CA VAL A 397 8.04 -8.62 8.97
C VAL A 397 7.36 -7.50 8.18
N LEU A 398 7.96 -6.31 8.11
CA LEU A 398 7.44 -5.20 7.29
C LEU A 398 7.48 -5.55 5.79
N ASN A 399 8.57 -6.15 5.31
CA ASN A 399 8.67 -6.60 3.92
C ASN A 399 7.62 -7.69 3.60
N ASP A 400 7.47 -8.68 4.48
CA ASP A 400 6.45 -9.73 4.35
C ASP A 400 5.04 -9.12 4.37
N LEU A 401 4.84 -8.06 5.16
CA LEU A 401 3.55 -7.38 5.26
C LEU A 401 3.19 -6.62 3.99
N VAL A 402 4.14 -5.88 3.41
CA VAL A 402 3.99 -5.20 2.12
C VAL A 402 3.72 -6.22 1.01
N ALA A 403 4.39 -7.37 1.04
CA ALA A 403 4.19 -8.46 0.09
C ALA A 403 2.84 -9.20 0.28
N GLY A 404 2.06 -8.85 1.31
CA GLY A 404 0.78 -9.49 1.61
C GLY A 404 0.88 -10.90 2.20
N SER A 405 2.09 -11.33 2.60
CA SER A 405 2.34 -12.64 3.21
C SER A 405 2.35 -12.60 4.74
N ALA A 406 2.51 -11.41 5.35
CA ALA A 406 2.35 -11.22 6.78
C ALA A 406 1.07 -10.45 7.14
N TYR A 407 0.52 -10.83 8.29
CA TYR A 407 -0.60 -10.14 8.91
C TYR A 407 -0.36 -10.04 10.42
N VAL A 408 -0.62 -8.87 11.00
CA VAL A 408 -0.21 -8.58 12.39
C VAL A 408 -1.44 -8.40 13.26
N ALA A 409 -1.46 -9.12 14.38
CA ALA A 409 -2.41 -8.91 15.48
C ALA A 409 -1.80 -8.00 16.55
N VAL A 410 -2.64 -7.42 17.40
CA VAL A 410 -2.24 -6.67 18.59
C VAL A 410 -2.95 -7.28 19.79
N ALA A 411 -2.21 -7.51 20.88
CA ALA A 411 -2.74 -8.13 22.08
C ALA A 411 -2.44 -7.32 23.34
N ILE A 412 -3.51 -6.74 23.91
CA ILE A 412 -3.41 -5.75 24.99
C ILE A 412 -4.36 -6.08 26.13
N THR A 413 -5.64 -6.24 25.81
CA THR A 413 -6.72 -6.34 26.77
C THR A 413 -6.62 -7.60 27.61
N GLU A 414 -6.95 -7.47 28.89
CA GLU A 414 -6.99 -8.52 29.89
C GLU A 414 -8.35 -8.52 30.58
N PRO A 415 -8.76 -9.62 31.25
CA PRO A 415 -10.02 -9.63 31.98
C PRO A 415 -10.10 -8.51 33.04
N GLU A 416 -8.97 -8.15 33.64
CA GLU A 416 -8.86 -7.09 34.64
C GLU A 416 -8.51 -5.72 34.02
N ALA A 417 -8.14 -5.67 32.74
CA ALA A 417 -7.62 -4.46 32.08
C ALA A 417 -8.18 -4.28 30.66
N GLY A 418 -9.29 -3.54 30.56
CA GLY A 418 -9.84 -3.02 29.29
C GLY A 418 -9.48 -1.55 29.09
N THR A 419 -10.46 -0.67 29.31
CA THR A 419 -10.25 0.80 29.34
C THR A 419 -9.19 1.20 30.37
N ASP A 420 -9.22 0.63 31.57
CA ASP A 420 -8.22 0.90 32.60
C ASP A 420 -6.98 0.02 32.39
N MET A 421 -6.17 0.39 31.39
CA MET A 421 -4.92 -0.29 31.08
C MET A 421 -3.89 -0.24 32.23
N LYS A 422 -4.12 0.50 33.32
CA LYS A 422 -3.22 0.51 34.49
C LYS A 422 -3.36 -0.77 35.32
N GLN A 423 -4.47 -1.50 35.18
CA GLN A 423 -4.72 -2.77 35.88
C GLN A 423 -4.12 -3.98 35.17
N MET A 424 -3.33 -3.78 34.11
CA MET A 424 -2.66 -4.86 33.39
C MET A 424 -1.82 -5.71 34.36
N GLN A 425 -1.95 -7.03 34.27
CA GLN A 425 -1.26 -8.02 35.10
C GLN A 425 -0.21 -8.83 34.32
N SER A 426 -0.34 -8.95 32.99
CA SER A 426 0.71 -9.62 32.20
C SER A 426 2.04 -8.90 32.40
N LYS A 427 3.10 -9.66 32.68
CA LYS A 427 4.40 -9.11 33.08
C LYS A 427 5.53 -9.67 32.25
N ALA A 428 6.56 -8.84 32.05
CA ALA A 428 7.87 -9.26 31.60
C ALA A 428 8.84 -9.25 32.78
N VAL A 429 9.69 -10.28 32.87
CA VAL A 429 10.80 -10.34 33.84
C VAL A 429 12.09 -10.56 33.07
N ARG A 430 13.14 -9.79 33.35
CA ARG A 430 14.45 -9.98 32.71
C ARG A 430 15.00 -11.38 33.03
N TYR A 431 15.46 -12.09 32.01
CA TYR A 431 16.03 -13.42 32.16
C TYR A 431 17.10 -13.65 31.09
N GLY A 432 18.36 -13.79 31.53
CA GLY A 432 19.50 -13.90 30.61
C GLY A 432 19.63 -12.66 29.72
N ASP A 433 19.70 -12.87 28.41
CA ASP A 433 19.72 -11.83 27.39
C ASP A 433 18.33 -11.44 26.86
N GLY A 434 17.26 -11.91 27.51
CA GLY A 434 15.88 -11.66 27.10
C GLY A 434 14.92 -11.52 28.29
N PHE A 435 13.71 -12.04 28.10
CA PHE A 435 12.59 -11.89 29.03
C PHE A 435 11.86 -13.22 29.22
N LYS A 436 11.24 -13.37 30.39
CA LYS A 436 10.19 -14.34 30.65
C LYS A 436 8.86 -13.62 30.75
N LEU A 437 7.91 -14.01 29.92
CA LEU A 437 6.58 -13.42 29.85
C LEU A 437 5.57 -14.34 30.53
N THR A 438 4.67 -13.76 31.32
CA THR A 438 3.56 -14.49 31.94
C THR A 438 2.30 -13.65 31.91
N GLY A 439 1.18 -14.23 31.48
CA GLY A 439 -0.09 -13.53 31.44
C GLY A 439 -1.14 -14.17 30.53
N ARG A 440 -2.25 -13.44 30.39
CA ARG A 440 -3.36 -13.79 29.51
C ARG A 440 -3.94 -12.54 28.88
N LYS A 441 -4.24 -12.61 27.59
CA LYS A 441 -4.94 -11.58 26.83
C LYS A 441 -6.31 -12.08 26.40
N LEU A 442 -7.26 -11.17 26.26
CA LEU A 442 -8.63 -11.44 25.83
C LEU A 442 -9.09 -10.41 24.78
N TRP A 443 -10.11 -10.78 24.01
CA TRP A 443 -10.79 -9.91 23.06
C TRP A 443 -9.93 -9.39 21.91
N ASN A 444 -8.95 -10.19 21.47
CA ASN A 444 -8.02 -9.83 20.41
C ASN A 444 -8.52 -10.41 19.08
N ALA A 445 -8.53 -9.58 18.04
CA ALA A 445 -8.87 -9.99 16.69
C ALA A 445 -7.65 -10.54 15.93
N ARG A 446 -7.90 -11.21 14.80
CA ARG A 446 -6.91 -11.64 13.79
C ARG A 446 -5.98 -12.78 14.22
N LEU A 447 -6.16 -13.38 15.39
CA LEU A 447 -5.20 -14.32 15.97
C LEU A 447 -4.92 -15.54 15.07
N ARG A 448 -5.91 -16.06 14.35
CA ARG A 448 -5.76 -17.21 13.44
C ARG A 448 -5.27 -16.82 12.05
N GLU A 449 -5.45 -15.57 11.66
CA GLU A 449 -5.05 -15.06 10.36
C GLU A 449 -3.64 -14.44 10.39
N ALA A 450 -3.20 -13.96 11.56
CA ALA A 450 -1.94 -13.28 11.75
C ALA A 450 -0.74 -14.23 11.65
N THR A 451 0.37 -13.73 11.11
CA THR A 451 1.67 -14.38 11.21
C THR A 451 2.44 -13.95 12.45
N HIS A 452 2.18 -12.73 12.95
CA HIS A 452 2.83 -12.18 14.13
C HIS A 452 1.82 -11.43 15.02
N VAL A 453 2.16 -11.27 16.29
CA VAL A 453 1.41 -10.46 17.24
C VAL A 453 2.33 -9.46 17.94
N VAL A 454 1.84 -8.22 18.10
CA VAL A 454 2.41 -7.25 19.03
C VAL A 454 1.77 -7.47 20.39
N LEU A 455 2.50 -8.11 21.31
CA LEU A 455 2.07 -8.44 22.66
C LEU A 455 2.54 -7.37 23.65
N TYR A 456 1.61 -6.81 24.41
CA TYR A 456 1.92 -5.81 25.44
C TYR A 456 1.92 -6.42 26.84
N THR A 457 2.91 -6.08 27.66
CA THR A 457 2.99 -6.45 29.08
C THR A 457 3.39 -5.24 29.94
N LEU A 458 3.29 -5.36 31.25
CA LEU A 458 4.04 -4.49 32.16
C LEU A 458 5.54 -4.60 31.87
N ALA A 459 6.23 -3.46 31.96
CA ALA A 459 7.66 -3.36 31.74
C ALA A 459 8.47 -4.07 32.83
N ALA A 460 9.62 -4.63 32.47
CA ALA A 460 10.45 -5.40 33.40
C ALA A 460 11.30 -4.52 34.32
N HIS A 461 11.55 -3.27 33.95
CA HIS A 461 12.36 -2.32 34.73
C HIS A 461 11.67 -1.79 36.01
N GLY A 462 10.45 -2.21 36.30
CA GLY A 462 9.78 -1.97 37.59
C GLY A 462 9.11 -0.60 37.78
N GLU A 463 9.22 0.33 36.83
CA GLU A 463 8.43 1.57 36.89
C GLU A 463 6.93 1.27 36.83
N THR A 464 6.20 1.78 37.82
CA THR A 464 4.77 1.46 38.01
C THR A 464 3.93 2.00 36.86
N GLY A 465 3.21 1.11 36.17
CA GLY A 465 2.30 1.47 35.08
C GLY A 465 2.96 1.64 33.71
N SER A 466 4.28 1.45 33.61
CA SER A 466 5.00 1.41 32.33
C SER A 466 4.81 0.06 31.64
N ARG A 467 4.78 0.06 30.31
CA ARG A 467 4.49 -1.14 29.49
C ARG A 467 5.59 -1.36 28.47
N SER A 468 5.77 -2.60 28.07
CA SER A 468 6.68 -3.01 26.98
C SER A 468 5.87 -3.72 25.89
N ALA A 469 6.37 -3.66 24.65
CA ALA A 469 5.76 -4.30 23.50
C ALA A 469 6.73 -5.31 22.88
N PHE A 470 6.23 -6.47 22.50
CA PHE A 470 7.01 -7.56 21.91
C PHE A 470 6.39 -7.99 20.59
N LEU A 471 7.17 -8.06 19.51
CA LEU A 471 6.76 -8.66 18.25
C LEU A 471 7.12 -10.14 18.27
N LEU A 472 6.11 -11.00 18.28
CA LEU A 472 6.28 -12.45 18.35
C LEU A 472 5.65 -13.12 17.12
N PRO A 473 6.25 -14.18 16.55
CA PRO A 473 5.52 -15.10 15.68
C PRO A 473 4.26 -15.60 16.40
N ILE A 474 3.16 -15.74 15.68
CA ILE A 474 1.88 -16.13 16.30
C ILE A 474 1.92 -17.55 16.88
N ASP A 475 2.81 -18.38 16.35
CA ASP A 475 3.06 -19.78 16.71
C ASP A 475 4.29 -19.93 17.63
N HIS A 476 4.77 -18.84 18.23
CA HIS A 476 5.90 -18.86 19.14
C HIS A 476 5.71 -19.93 20.23
N PRO A 477 6.71 -20.80 20.50
CA PRO A 477 6.61 -21.81 21.55
C PRO A 477 6.23 -21.21 22.90
N GLY A 478 5.19 -21.76 23.54
CA GLY A 478 4.65 -21.25 24.80
C GLY A 478 3.55 -20.18 24.67
N LEU A 479 3.27 -19.69 23.45
CA LEU A 479 2.14 -18.81 23.16
C LEU A 479 0.95 -19.64 22.67
N ARG A 480 -0.17 -19.57 23.39
CA ARG A 480 -1.37 -20.37 23.09
C ARG A 480 -2.56 -19.48 22.73
N ILE A 481 -3.14 -19.70 21.55
CA ILE A 481 -4.40 -19.06 21.16
C ILE A 481 -5.59 -19.72 21.87
N VAL A 482 -6.49 -18.89 22.39
CA VAL A 482 -7.78 -19.28 22.96
C VAL A 482 -8.89 -18.69 22.10
N ASP A 483 -9.60 -19.52 21.34
CA ASP A 483 -10.66 -19.03 20.47
C ASP A 483 -11.88 -18.52 21.27
N ARG A 484 -12.44 -17.40 20.80
CA ARG A 484 -13.71 -16.81 21.22
C ARG A 484 -14.47 -16.38 19.96
N TYR A 485 -15.68 -15.87 20.13
CA TYR A 485 -16.50 -15.47 18.99
C TYR A 485 -17.10 -14.08 19.22
N ALA A 486 -16.97 -13.23 18.21
CA ALA A 486 -17.57 -11.90 18.18
C ALA A 486 -18.91 -11.94 17.42
N HIS A 487 -19.79 -11.00 17.73
CA HIS A 487 -21.08 -10.86 17.04
C HIS A 487 -20.97 -10.22 15.65
N GLY A 488 -19.87 -9.56 15.34
CA GLY A 488 -19.61 -8.91 14.05
C GLY A 488 -18.13 -8.99 13.73
N LEU A 489 -17.71 -8.37 12.62
CA LEU A 489 -16.34 -8.33 12.15
C LEU A 489 -15.78 -9.74 11.88
N THR A 490 -16.66 -10.60 11.37
CA THR A 490 -16.45 -12.06 11.26
C THR A 490 -15.43 -12.49 10.23
N GLY A 491 -14.87 -11.56 9.44
CA GLY A 491 -13.72 -11.84 8.57
C GLY A 491 -12.44 -12.12 9.35
N ASN A 492 -12.36 -11.68 10.61
CA ASN A 492 -11.23 -11.96 11.49
C ASN A 492 -11.64 -12.90 12.63
N SER A 493 -10.74 -13.81 12.97
CA SER A 493 -10.86 -14.57 14.22
C SER A 493 -10.85 -13.64 15.43
N PHE A 494 -11.40 -14.12 16.54
CA PHE A 494 -11.52 -13.38 17.79
C PHE A 494 -11.13 -14.31 18.94
N GLY A 495 -10.45 -13.80 19.96
CA GLY A 495 -9.92 -14.71 20.97
C GLY A 495 -9.05 -14.07 22.03
N GLY A 496 -8.21 -14.90 22.62
CA GLY A 496 -7.24 -14.55 23.63
C GLY A 496 -5.91 -15.25 23.39
N LEU A 497 -4.92 -14.83 24.17
CA LEU A 497 -3.60 -15.46 24.22
C LEU A 497 -3.31 -15.86 25.65
N GLU A 498 -2.67 -17.00 25.85
CA GLU A 498 -2.12 -17.42 27.13
C GLU A 498 -0.65 -17.74 26.96
N PHE A 499 0.15 -17.32 27.94
CA PHE A 499 1.59 -17.55 27.97
C PHE A 499 2.01 -17.61 29.43
N ASP A 500 2.77 -18.63 29.79
CA ASP A 500 3.24 -18.85 31.15
C ASP A 500 4.73 -19.17 31.10
N ASP A 501 5.49 -18.43 31.91
CA ASP A 501 6.96 -18.46 31.95
C ASP A 501 7.65 -18.55 30.56
N MET A 502 7.07 -17.89 29.54
CA MET A 502 7.49 -18.02 28.15
C MET A 502 8.77 -17.19 27.90
N PHE A 503 9.87 -17.86 27.55
CA PHE A 503 11.11 -17.19 27.19
C PHE A 503 11.00 -16.47 25.85
N VAL A 504 11.49 -15.23 25.79
CA VAL A 504 11.53 -14.38 24.61
C VAL A 504 12.90 -13.70 24.56
N SER A 505 13.64 -13.84 23.46
CA SER A 505 14.95 -13.18 23.31
C SER A 505 14.78 -11.65 23.21
N LYS A 506 15.83 -10.89 23.52
CA LYS A 506 15.84 -9.42 23.34
C LYS A 506 15.44 -8.96 21.93
N ASP A 507 15.65 -9.78 20.90
CA ASP A 507 15.40 -9.36 19.50
C ASP A 507 13.91 -9.16 19.19
N HIS A 508 13.02 -9.66 20.07
CA HIS A 508 11.57 -9.54 19.94
C HIS A 508 11.00 -8.29 20.61
N ILE A 509 11.78 -7.57 21.45
CA ILE A 509 11.26 -6.34 22.06
C ILE A 509 11.19 -5.22 21.02
N LEU A 510 10.09 -4.47 21.03
CA LEU A 510 9.92 -3.29 20.19
C LEU A 510 10.26 -2.04 20.99
N GLY A 511 11.31 -1.34 20.56
CA GLY A 511 11.87 -0.22 21.31
C GLY A 511 12.62 -0.69 22.56
N GLU A 512 12.66 0.14 23.58
CA GLU A 512 13.22 -0.22 24.89
C GLU A 512 12.15 -0.75 25.85
N ASP A 513 12.59 -1.40 26.92
CA ASP A 513 11.71 -1.80 28.03
C ASP A 513 11.09 -0.54 28.66
N GLY A 514 9.77 -0.40 28.58
CA GLY A 514 9.02 0.80 28.98
C GLY A 514 8.39 1.60 27.83
N ASP A 515 8.82 1.38 26.58
CA ASP A 515 8.34 2.17 25.42
C ASP A 515 6.94 1.79 24.90
N GLY A 516 6.36 0.71 25.40
CA GLY A 516 5.07 0.19 24.92
C GLY A 516 3.94 1.23 24.98
N GLY A 517 3.90 2.08 26.01
CA GLY A 517 2.88 3.13 26.11
C GLY A 517 2.94 4.15 24.96
N LYS A 518 4.15 4.52 24.53
CA LYS A 518 4.37 5.43 23.41
C LYS A 518 3.99 4.78 22.09
N ILE A 519 4.45 3.55 21.87
CA ILE A 519 4.15 2.75 20.66
C ILE A 519 2.63 2.59 20.50
N PHE A 520 1.93 2.28 21.60
CA PHE A 520 0.47 2.19 21.62
C PHE A 520 -0.18 3.52 21.19
N THR A 521 0.19 4.62 21.84
CA THR A 521 -0.48 5.92 21.61
C THR A 521 -0.33 6.40 20.18
N GLU A 522 0.88 6.35 19.63
CA GLU A 522 1.16 6.77 18.25
C GLU A 522 0.38 5.93 17.23
N HIS A 523 0.33 4.60 17.42
CA HIS A 523 -0.42 3.71 16.54
C HIS A 523 -1.92 3.97 16.60
N PHE A 524 -2.49 4.02 17.81
CA PHE A 524 -3.94 4.12 17.96
C PHE A 524 -4.51 5.48 17.58
N GLN A 525 -3.74 6.58 17.66
CA GLN A 525 -4.15 7.87 17.10
C GLN A 525 -4.38 7.76 15.58
N TYR A 526 -3.44 7.17 14.84
CA TYR A 526 -3.63 6.95 13.41
C TYR A 526 -4.75 5.96 13.12
N TRP A 527 -4.75 4.81 13.82
CA TRP A 527 -5.68 3.73 13.56
C TRP A 527 -7.13 4.14 13.82
N ARG A 528 -7.43 4.84 14.92
CA ARG A 528 -8.79 5.32 15.24
C ARG A 528 -9.35 6.23 14.15
N LEU A 529 -8.54 7.10 13.57
CA LEU A 529 -8.95 7.96 12.46
C LEU A 529 -9.39 7.11 11.26
N MET A 530 -8.59 6.11 10.89
CA MET A 530 -8.90 5.20 9.78
C MET A 530 -10.16 4.36 10.05
N GLN A 531 -10.34 3.89 11.29
CA GLN A 531 -11.57 3.18 11.70
C GLN A 531 -12.81 4.06 11.59
N ALA A 532 -12.72 5.32 12.00
CA ALA A 532 -13.83 6.26 11.87
C ALA A 532 -14.19 6.53 10.40
N ALA A 533 -13.21 6.63 9.51
CA ALA A 533 -13.46 6.76 8.07
C ALA A 533 -14.22 5.56 7.50
N ALA A 534 -13.82 4.33 7.86
CA ALA A 534 -14.53 3.12 7.47
C ALA A 534 -15.96 3.09 8.03
N ALA A 535 -16.17 3.50 9.29
CA ALA A 535 -17.50 3.62 9.86
C ALA A 535 -18.38 4.63 9.09
N ILE A 536 -17.84 5.80 8.76
CA ILE A 536 -18.53 6.80 7.94
C ILE A 536 -18.96 6.22 6.60
N GLY A 537 -18.04 5.54 5.90
CA GLY A 537 -18.37 4.86 4.63
C GLY A 537 -19.49 3.82 4.77
N CYS A 538 -19.48 3.05 5.86
CA CYS A 538 -20.54 2.08 6.15
C CYS A 538 -21.90 2.76 6.34
N GLY A 539 -21.95 3.87 7.07
CA GLY A 539 -23.17 4.66 7.22
C GLY A 539 -23.67 5.26 5.89
N GLU A 540 -22.77 5.77 5.05
CA GLU A 540 -23.13 6.30 3.73
C GLU A 540 -23.76 5.23 2.83
N ALA A 541 -23.17 4.03 2.76
CA ALA A 541 -23.71 2.93 1.98
C ALA A 541 -25.09 2.47 2.49
N ALA A 542 -25.31 2.48 3.81
CA ALA A 542 -26.62 2.16 4.36
C ALA A 542 -27.70 3.19 3.98
N LEU A 543 -27.36 4.48 3.95
CA LEU A 543 -28.28 5.52 3.48
C LEU A 543 -28.57 5.40 1.97
N ASP A 544 -27.59 5.01 1.16
CA ASP A 544 -27.81 4.74 -0.27
C ASP A 544 -28.81 3.58 -0.47
N GLN A 545 -28.63 2.47 0.27
CA GLN A 545 -29.59 1.35 0.28
C GLN A 545 -30.97 1.79 0.77
N MET A 546 -31.04 2.63 1.80
CA MET A 546 -32.30 3.19 2.31
C MET A 546 -33.02 4.01 1.23
N ALA A 547 -32.30 4.88 0.53
CA ALA A 547 -32.85 5.71 -0.53
C ALA A 547 -33.43 4.86 -1.68
N GLU A 548 -32.68 3.85 -2.13
CA GLU A 548 -33.16 2.89 -3.15
C GLU A 548 -34.43 2.16 -2.68
N ARG A 549 -34.42 1.67 -1.43
CA ARG A 549 -35.54 0.93 -0.86
C ARG A 549 -36.82 1.76 -0.83
N ILE A 550 -36.74 3.00 -0.35
CA ILE A 550 -37.93 3.83 -0.23
C ILE A 550 -38.45 4.30 -1.59
N ALA A 551 -37.56 4.44 -2.58
CA ALA A 551 -37.94 4.80 -3.95
C ALA A 551 -38.67 3.66 -4.69
N THR A 552 -38.34 2.40 -4.39
CA THR A 552 -38.81 1.24 -5.15
C THR A 552 -39.89 0.41 -4.46
N ARG A 553 -39.99 0.47 -3.13
CA ARG A 553 -40.98 -0.34 -2.40
C ARG A 553 -42.37 0.29 -2.45
N ASP A 554 -43.33 -0.43 -3.02
CA ASP A 554 -44.74 -0.06 -2.97
C ASP A 554 -45.45 -0.54 -1.69
N ALA A 555 -46.17 0.38 -1.03
CA ALA A 555 -47.16 0.10 -0.01
C ALA A 555 -48.20 1.22 0.05
N PHE A 556 -49.41 0.92 0.53
CA PHE A 556 -50.51 1.89 0.63
C PHE A 556 -50.83 2.61 -0.70
N GLY A 557 -50.64 1.95 -1.84
CA GLY A 557 -50.95 2.50 -3.17
C GLY A 557 -49.83 3.28 -3.88
N GLY A 558 -48.56 3.09 -3.50
CA GLY A 558 -47.41 3.63 -4.26
C GLY A 558 -46.08 3.53 -3.50
N PRO A 559 -45.01 4.21 -3.98
CA PRO A 559 -43.69 4.15 -3.35
C PRO A 559 -43.68 4.72 -1.93
N ILE A 560 -43.13 3.99 -0.96
CA ILE A 560 -43.09 4.42 0.45
C ILE A 560 -42.25 5.69 0.65
N GLY A 561 -41.37 6.02 -0.30
CA GLY A 561 -40.59 7.26 -0.30
C GLY A 561 -41.45 8.52 -0.26
N ARG A 562 -42.75 8.47 -0.60
CA ARG A 562 -43.66 9.62 -0.40
C ARG A 562 -43.89 10.00 1.07
N PHE A 563 -43.58 9.11 2.00
CA PHE A 563 -43.71 9.38 3.43
C PHE A 563 -42.48 10.14 3.94
N THR A 564 -42.67 11.42 4.27
CA THR A 564 -41.56 12.31 4.66
C THR A 564 -40.78 11.85 5.89
N HIS A 565 -41.42 11.14 6.84
CA HIS A 565 -40.73 10.59 8.01
C HIS A 565 -39.67 9.52 7.64
N LEU A 566 -39.76 8.89 6.46
CA LEU A 566 -38.72 8.00 5.93
C LEU A 566 -37.61 8.78 5.19
N GLN A 567 -37.87 10.01 4.75
CA GLN A 567 -36.85 10.85 4.10
C GLN A 567 -35.99 11.61 5.12
N GLN A 568 -36.58 12.02 6.26
CA GLN A 568 -35.89 12.84 7.28
C GLN A 568 -34.57 12.22 7.77
N PRO A 569 -34.49 10.91 8.10
CA PRO A 569 -33.24 10.29 8.54
C PRO A 569 -32.12 10.36 7.48
N ILE A 570 -32.46 10.31 6.19
CA ILE A 570 -31.46 10.44 5.11
C ILE A 570 -30.84 11.83 5.18
N GLY A 571 -31.64 12.90 5.25
CA GLY A 571 -31.13 14.27 5.34
C GLY A 571 -30.30 14.52 6.59
N GLU A 572 -30.77 14.04 7.74
CA GLU A 572 -30.07 14.20 9.02
C GLU A 572 -28.71 13.49 9.02
N TYR A 573 -28.69 12.19 8.74
CA TYR A 573 -27.48 11.40 8.87
C TYR A 573 -26.49 11.62 7.72
N LEU A 574 -26.96 11.91 6.50
CA LEU A 574 -26.06 12.33 5.42
C LEU A 574 -25.31 13.61 5.79
N THR A 575 -26.00 14.59 6.38
CA THR A 575 -25.38 15.84 6.85
C THR A 575 -24.37 15.58 7.96
N LYS A 576 -24.73 14.77 8.96
CA LYS A 576 -23.85 14.41 10.08
C LYS A 576 -22.61 13.62 9.62
N LEU A 577 -22.76 12.68 8.68
CA LEU A 577 -21.64 11.95 8.08
C LEU A 577 -20.71 12.87 7.30
N ARG A 578 -21.25 13.87 6.57
CA ARG A 578 -20.44 14.89 5.90
C ARG A 578 -19.67 15.77 6.89
N MET A 579 -20.29 16.16 8.01
CA MET A 579 -19.61 16.88 9.09
C MET A 579 -18.47 16.05 9.68
N ALA A 580 -18.73 14.77 9.97
CA ALA A 580 -17.70 13.86 10.47
C ALA A 580 -16.55 13.69 9.47
N MET A 581 -16.84 13.58 8.17
CA MET A 581 -15.80 13.46 7.14
C MET A 581 -14.96 14.74 6.98
N ALA A 582 -15.56 15.92 7.15
CA ALA A 582 -14.81 17.18 7.14
C ALA A 582 -13.81 17.23 8.31
N LEU A 583 -14.25 16.86 9.52
CA LEU A 583 -13.39 16.75 10.69
C LEU A 583 -12.29 15.67 10.50
N ALA A 584 -12.63 14.55 9.86
CA ALA A 584 -11.66 13.49 9.55
C ALA A 584 -10.53 13.96 8.64
N ARG A 585 -10.83 14.80 7.64
CA ARG A 585 -9.83 15.39 6.75
C ARG A 585 -8.92 16.37 7.50
N GLU A 586 -9.49 17.21 8.35
CA GLU A 586 -8.70 18.10 9.21
C GLU A 586 -7.75 17.31 10.13
N ALA A 587 -8.25 16.26 10.79
CA ALA A 587 -7.42 15.40 11.63
C ALA A 587 -6.31 14.68 10.84
N ALA A 588 -6.62 14.24 9.62
CA ALA A 588 -5.66 13.60 8.73
C ALA A 588 -4.53 14.56 8.30
N ASP A 589 -4.88 15.80 7.94
CA ASP A 589 -3.91 16.83 7.56
C ASP A 589 -2.96 17.18 8.71
N LEU A 590 -3.47 17.21 9.96
CA LEU A 590 -2.64 17.42 11.15
C LEU A 590 -1.70 16.25 11.42
N ILE A 591 -2.16 15.01 11.25
CA ILE A 591 -1.31 13.81 11.35
C ILE A 591 -0.21 13.84 10.28
N ASP A 592 -0.55 14.22 9.05
CA ASP A 592 0.41 14.32 7.93
C ASP A 592 1.47 15.39 8.18
N GLN A 593 1.13 16.45 8.92
CA GLN A 593 2.06 17.48 9.38
C GLN A 593 2.87 17.07 10.62
N GLY A 594 2.56 15.93 11.24
CA GLY A 594 3.17 15.46 12.47
C GLY A 594 2.65 16.13 13.75
N ASP A 595 1.57 16.93 13.67
CA ASP A 595 0.94 17.56 14.83
C ASP A 595 -0.10 16.64 15.49
N TYR A 596 0.41 15.55 16.08
CA TYR A 596 -0.41 14.57 16.80
C TYR A 596 -1.12 15.18 18.02
N LYS A 597 -0.57 16.25 18.60
CA LYS A 597 -1.18 16.93 19.75
C LYS A 597 -2.45 17.65 19.35
N ALA A 598 -2.45 18.36 18.22
CA ALA A 598 -3.64 19.00 17.69
C ALA A 598 -4.64 17.97 17.11
N ALA A 599 -4.14 16.87 16.52
CA ALA A 599 -4.99 15.83 15.94
C ALA A 599 -5.74 15.00 17.01
N SER A 600 -5.10 14.67 18.14
CA SER A 600 -5.64 13.78 19.19
C SER A 600 -7.10 14.05 19.58
N PRO A 601 -7.51 15.28 19.95
CA PRO A 601 -8.89 15.52 20.38
C PRO A 601 -9.89 15.41 19.23
N LEU A 602 -9.47 15.73 18.00
CA LEU A 602 -10.32 15.59 16.81
C LEU A 602 -10.53 14.12 16.48
N VAL A 603 -9.46 13.31 16.54
CA VAL A 603 -9.51 11.86 16.31
C VAL A 603 -10.42 11.16 17.32
N ASP A 604 -10.26 11.46 18.61
CA ASP A 604 -11.08 10.82 19.65
C ASP A 604 -12.56 11.25 19.51
N GLY A 605 -12.83 12.55 19.32
CA GLY A 605 -14.18 13.04 19.06
C GLY A 605 -14.82 12.42 17.82
N LEU A 606 -14.04 12.29 16.74
CA LEU A 606 -14.47 11.66 15.49
C LEU A 606 -14.73 10.15 15.67
N LYS A 607 -13.87 9.44 16.39
CA LYS A 607 -14.09 8.02 16.70
C LYS A 607 -15.42 7.89 17.43
N ALA A 608 -15.66 8.69 18.46
CA ALA A 608 -16.91 8.65 19.21
C ALA A 608 -18.12 8.93 18.31
N GLU A 609 -18.18 10.12 17.73
CA GLU A 609 -19.39 10.60 17.08
C GLU A 609 -19.56 10.01 15.67
N GLY A 610 -18.48 9.81 14.92
CA GLY A 610 -18.52 9.21 13.59
C GLY A 610 -19.09 7.78 13.61
N VAL A 611 -18.72 6.98 14.61
CA VAL A 611 -19.26 5.62 14.79
C VAL A 611 -20.73 5.65 15.21
N GLU A 612 -21.13 6.52 16.13
CA GLU A 612 -22.52 6.64 16.60
C GLU A 612 -23.45 7.17 15.49
N ILE A 613 -22.98 8.12 14.69
CA ILE A 613 -23.70 8.61 13.49
C ILE A 613 -23.87 7.48 12.47
N ALA A 614 -22.81 6.70 12.19
CA ALA A 614 -22.88 5.58 11.26
C ALA A 614 -23.84 4.48 11.75
N LEU A 615 -23.86 4.18 13.05
CA LEU A 615 -24.81 3.25 13.67
C LEU A 615 -26.24 3.72 13.47
N ALA A 616 -26.51 4.99 13.75
CA ALA A 616 -27.85 5.56 13.61
C ALA A 616 -28.32 5.59 12.14
N ALA A 617 -27.41 5.83 11.19
CA ALA A 617 -27.69 5.71 9.76
C ALA A 617 -28.05 4.27 9.36
N CYS A 618 -27.27 3.28 9.83
CA CYS A 618 -27.54 1.87 9.56
C CYS A 618 -28.86 1.39 10.20
N ASP A 619 -29.17 1.83 11.41
CA ASP A 619 -30.45 1.54 12.08
C ASP A 619 -31.64 2.12 11.29
N ALA A 620 -31.54 3.38 10.85
CA ALA A 620 -32.60 4.01 10.04
C ALA A 620 -32.82 3.27 8.71
N ALA A 621 -31.74 2.84 8.06
CA ALA A 621 -31.79 2.04 6.85
C ALA A 621 -32.45 0.68 7.10
N MET A 622 -32.05 -0.01 8.17
CA MET A 622 -32.60 -1.30 8.57
C MET A 622 -34.11 -1.21 8.83
N ARG A 623 -34.56 -0.21 9.59
CA ARG A 623 -35.99 0.01 9.86
C ARG A 623 -36.79 0.34 8.60
N SER A 624 -36.21 1.07 7.65
CA SER A 624 -36.85 1.38 6.37
C SER A 624 -37.05 0.16 5.47
N HIS A 625 -36.26 -0.90 5.67
CA HIS A 625 -36.45 -2.19 5.00
C HIS A 625 -37.52 -3.07 5.68
N GLY A 626 -37.95 -2.74 6.89
CA GLY A 626 -38.89 -3.54 7.68
C GLY A 626 -38.33 -4.93 7.99
N ALA A 627 -39.16 -5.97 7.86
CA ALA A 627 -38.73 -7.35 8.12
C ALA A 627 -37.52 -7.80 7.27
N MET A 628 -37.39 -7.28 6.05
CA MET A 628 -36.23 -7.55 5.17
C MET A 628 -34.93 -6.97 5.75
N GLY A 629 -34.99 -5.83 6.43
CA GLY A 629 -33.80 -5.26 7.07
C GLY A 629 -33.27 -6.11 8.23
N TYR A 630 -34.14 -6.90 8.85
CA TYR A 630 -33.79 -7.84 9.91
C TYR A 630 -33.43 -9.25 9.39
N SER A 631 -33.60 -9.50 8.08
CA SER A 631 -33.22 -10.77 7.46
C SER A 631 -31.79 -10.72 6.91
N ARG A 632 -31.31 -11.85 6.38
CA ARG A 632 -30.01 -11.95 5.70
C ARG A 632 -30.07 -11.63 4.20
N GLU A 633 -31.21 -11.14 3.71
CA GLU A 633 -31.38 -10.74 2.31
C GLU A 633 -30.66 -9.43 1.98
N VAL A 634 -30.36 -8.63 3.02
CA VAL A 634 -29.55 -7.41 2.93
C VAL A 634 -28.52 -7.40 4.06
N ASP A 635 -27.44 -6.65 3.88
CA ASP A 635 -26.29 -6.64 4.81
C ASP A 635 -26.45 -5.66 5.99
N LEU A 636 -27.60 -5.00 6.13
CA LEU A 636 -27.82 -3.96 7.13
C LEU A 636 -27.68 -4.48 8.57
N GLY A 637 -28.15 -5.70 8.85
CA GLY A 637 -27.95 -6.35 10.15
C GLY A 637 -26.49 -6.63 10.45
N ASP A 638 -25.69 -6.95 9.43
CA ASP A 638 -24.25 -7.19 9.57
C ASP A 638 -23.51 -5.88 9.83
N ARG A 639 -23.85 -4.81 9.09
CA ARG A 639 -23.31 -3.46 9.29
C ARG A 639 -23.52 -2.94 10.70
N VAL A 640 -24.73 -3.11 11.27
CA VAL A 640 -25.01 -2.73 12.66
C VAL A 640 -24.16 -3.54 13.64
N ARG A 641 -24.08 -4.87 13.48
CA ARG A 641 -23.26 -5.74 14.36
C ARG A 641 -21.78 -5.39 14.28
N ASP A 642 -21.29 -5.11 13.09
CA ASP A 642 -19.89 -4.76 12.83
C ASP A 642 -19.53 -3.41 13.46
N LEU A 643 -20.37 -2.38 13.30
CA LEU A 643 -20.18 -1.07 13.91
C LEU A 643 -20.28 -1.09 15.44
N MET A 644 -21.08 -1.99 16.02
CA MET A 644 -21.08 -2.20 17.48
C MET A 644 -19.71 -2.66 18.00
N GLY A 645 -18.96 -3.42 17.19
CA GLY A 645 -17.55 -3.74 17.47
C GLY A 645 -16.70 -2.47 17.57
N LEU A 646 -16.77 -1.58 16.57
CA LEU A 646 -16.02 -0.30 16.57
C LEU A 646 -16.47 0.64 17.68
N ARG A 647 -17.74 0.57 18.12
CA ARG A 647 -18.24 1.38 19.24
C ARG A 647 -17.49 1.07 20.54
N ILE A 648 -17.09 -0.19 20.73
CA ILE A 648 -16.46 -0.70 21.96
C ILE A 648 -14.93 -0.76 21.83
N ALA A 649 -14.43 -1.27 20.71
CA ALA A 649 -13.00 -1.50 20.48
C ALA A 649 -12.21 -0.20 20.32
N ASP A 650 -10.89 -0.32 20.50
CA ASP A 650 -9.89 0.74 20.34
C ASP A 650 -10.15 1.99 21.20
N GLY A 651 -10.92 1.84 22.28
CA GLY A 651 -11.38 2.90 23.18
C GLY A 651 -12.86 3.18 22.98
N THR A 652 -13.70 2.91 23.97
CA THR A 652 -15.16 3.07 23.85
C THR A 652 -15.55 4.51 23.47
N THR A 653 -16.70 4.71 22.83
CA THR A 653 -17.17 6.06 22.48
C THR A 653 -17.25 6.99 23.70
N ASP A 654 -17.58 6.45 24.87
CA ASP A 654 -17.59 7.20 26.14
C ASP A 654 -16.20 7.64 26.59
N VAL A 655 -15.20 6.76 26.48
CA VAL A 655 -13.80 7.07 26.84
C VAL A 655 -13.21 8.10 25.90
N MET A 656 -13.58 8.04 24.62
CA MET A 656 -13.16 9.03 23.64
C MET A 656 -13.77 10.41 23.95
N ARG A 657 -15.08 10.50 24.24
CA ARG A 657 -15.73 11.75 24.71
C ARG A 657 -15.06 12.32 25.96
N MET A 658 -14.77 11.46 26.93
CA MET A 658 -14.05 11.85 28.14
C MET A 658 -12.65 12.39 27.81
N THR A 659 -11.96 11.80 26.83
CA THR A 659 -10.63 12.27 26.41
C THR A 659 -10.69 13.64 25.75
N VAL A 660 -11.70 13.91 24.91
CA VAL A 660 -11.92 15.26 24.34
C VAL A 660 -12.09 16.30 25.45
N VAL A 661 -12.90 16.01 26.47
CA VAL A 661 -13.07 16.92 27.61
C VAL A 661 -11.74 17.13 28.34
N ARG A 662 -11.01 16.05 28.62
CA ARG A 662 -9.71 16.10 29.32
C ARG A 662 -8.67 16.91 28.57
N GLU A 663 -8.56 16.72 27.26
CA GLU A 663 -7.57 17.42 26.44
C GLU A 663 -7.92 18.89 26.25
N ARG A 664 -9.21 19.22 26.09
CA ARG A 664 -9.66 20.59 25.86
C ARG A 664 -9.72 21.44 27.14
N TYR A 665 -10.18 20.85 28.23
CA TYR A 665 -10.51 21.56 29.47
C TYR A 665 -9.68 21.13 30.68
N GLY A 666 -8.75 20.20 30.51
CA GLY A 666 -7.88 19.71 31.57
C GLY A 666 -8.52 18.64 32.46
N TYR A 667 -7.73 18.14 33.41
CA TYR A 667 -8.11 17.01 34.27
C TYR A 667 -9.06 17.40 35.41
N GLU A 668 -9.31 18.69 35.63
CA GLU A 668 -10.10 19.17 36.76
C GLU A 668 -11.54 18.68 36.72
N PHE A 669 -12.16 18.61 35.53
CA PHE A 669 -13.50 18.02 35.37
C PHE A 669 -13.55 16.56 35.84
N TRP A 670 -12.48 15.79 35.64
CA TRP A 670 -12.38 14.44 36.18
C TRP A 670 -12.22 14.44 37.70
N LYS A 671 -11.37 15.32 38.25
CA LYS A 671 -11.21 15.44 39.71
C LYS A 671 -12.54 15.79 40.39
N MET A 672 -13.32 16.69 39.80
CA MET A 672 -14.66 17.04 40.28
C MET A 672 -15.64 15.86 40.28
N ALA A 673 -15.48 14.89 39.37
CA ALA A 673 -16.35 13.73 39.28
C ALA A 673 -16.02 12.63 40.31
N VAL A 674 -14.76 12.54 40.74
CA VAL A 674 -14.28 11.49 41.67
C VAL A 674 -14.04 11.97 43.10
N ARG A 675 -13.98 13.29 43.34
CA ARG A 675 -13.94 13.87 44.68
C ARG A 675 -15.36 14.17 45.15
N SER A 676 -15.69 13.80 46.39
CA SER A 676 -16.90 14.27 47.03
C SER A 676 -16.76 15.78 47.30
N TYR A 677 -17.74 16.58 46.87
CA TYR A 677 -17.78 18.02 47.15
C TYR A 677 -17.82 18.34 48.66
N ARG A 678 -18.05 17.33 49.51
CA ARG A 678 -18.06 17.45 50.97
C ARG A 678 -16.69 17.22 51.60
N ASP A 679 -15.78 16.51 50.95
CA ASP A 679 -14.49 16.14 51.55
C ASP A 679 -13.53 17.35 51.57
N ASP A 680 -13.73 18.33 50.68
CA ASP A 680 -12.88 19.52 50.54
C ASP A 680 -13.45 20.76 51.28
N ALA A 681 -14.61 20.67 51.95
CA ALA A 681 -15.16 21.79 52.74
C ALA A 681 -14.31 22.10 53.98
N ASP A 682 -13.53 21.13 54.47
CA ASP A 682 -12.62 21.28 55.62
C ASP A 682 -11.19 21.72 55.21
N GLU A 683 -10.84 21.67 53.91
CA GLU A 683 -9.51 22.10 53.40
C GLU A 683 -9.54 23.45 52.65
N LEU A 684 -10.73 23.97 52.32
CA LEU A 684 -10.88 25.22 51.55
C LEU A 684 -10.57 26.52 52.32
N ASP A 685 -10.21 26.45 53.60
CA ASP A 685 -9.85 27.64 54.40
C ASP A 685 -8.38 28.06 54.26
N GLN A 686 -7.58 27.44 53.37
CA GLN A 686 -6.16 27.77 53.22
C GLN A 686 -5.61 27.88 51.79
N GLN A 687 -6.37 28.39 50.81
CA GLN A 687 -5.78 29.13 49.66
C GLN A 687 -6.85 29.71 48.72
N PRO A 688 -6.78 31.01 48.33
CA PRO A 688 -7.70 31.56 47.34
C PRO A 688 -7.40 30.97 45.96
N LEU A 689 -8.41 30.35 45.36
CA LEU A 689 -8.46 29.92 43.95
C LEU A 689 -8.16 31.10 43.02
N ARG A 690 -6.89 31.29 42.64
CA ARG A 690 -6.48 32.09 41.49
C ARG A 690 -5.82 31.17 40.46
N GLY A 691 -6.62 30.69 39.52
CA GLY A 691 -6.16 30.01 38.31
C GLY A 691 -6.99 30.48 37.12
N ASN A 692 -6.33 31.12 36.15
CA ASN A 692 -6.92 31.83 35.02
C ASN A 692 -7.92 31.01 34.20
N LEU A 693 -9.22 31.30 34.36
CA LEU A 693 -10.15 31.22 33.24
C LEU A 693 -9.77 32.36 32.28
N MET A 694 -9.16 32.04 31.14
CA MET A 694 -9.00 33.03 30.08
C MET A 694 -10.39 33.50 29.62
N PRO A 695 -10.66 34.82 29.59
CA PRO A 695 -11.92 35.32 29.06
C PRO A 695 -11.94 35.10 27.54
N VAL A 696 -13.00 34.45 27.05
CA VAL A 696 -13.39 34.44 25.65
C VAL A 696 -13.59 35.90 25.23
N LYS A 697 -12.67 36.44 24.41
CA LYS A 697 -12.85 37.77 23.81
C LYS A 697 -14.03 37.71 22.85
N GLY A 698 -15.19 38.17 23.31
CA GLY A 698 -16.31 38.56 22.45
C GLY A 698 -15.90 39.78 21.63
N GLY A 699 -15.99 39.66 20.31
CA GLY A 699 -15.92 40.80 19.40
C GLY A 699 -17.19 41.63 19.52
N THR A 700 -17.05 42.87 19.98
CA THR A 700 -18.08 43.89 19.88
C THR A 700 -18.06 44.53 18.49
N THR A 701 -19.26 44.74 17.97
CA THR A 701 -19.64 45.49 16.77
C THR A 701 -19.24 46.98 16.79
N ARG A 702 -19.09 47.54 15.57
CA ARG A 702 -19.06 48.96 15.10
C ARG A 702 -17.74 49.71 15.35
N ASP A 703 -17.11 50.39 14.40
CA ASP A 703 -17.56 51.03 13.14
C ASP A 703 -16.93 50.49 11.83
#